data_AF-A0A7Y8FFJ5-F1
#
_entry.id   AF-A0A7Y8FFJ5-F1
#
_cell.length_a   1.000
_cell.length_b   1.000
_cell.length_c   1.000
_cell.angle_alpha   90.00
_cell.angle_beta   90.00
_cell.angle_gamma   90.00
#
_symmetry.space_group_name_H-M   'P 1'
#
loop_
_entity.id
_entity.type
_entity.pdbx_description
1 polymer ?
#
loop_
_entity_poly.entity_id
_entity_poly.type
_entity_poly.pdbx_seq_one_letter_code
_entity_poly.pdbx_strand_id
1 'polypeptide(L)'
;MSPHLPFTRAHRALGPGRLTLLAATLIALHAQADTLPSSGTLFDSSRSVLRPTESGQAARPGSVRIESQNDEPQSAPSPSTVKLVVQRFTVQGNRQVSDADVQAQLLAYTQQTLGLDGLREAASRVTALYRARGYLVARAYLPAQDIQNGQVIIGISEGVIGQVSALPDANVRLRPGVQQQFIDALPAGTIIREQDLERVLLRLSDITGVAVRAILRPSQQPGAADIVLKLSEMTAITARAAIDNYGNYYTGSNRLTSSVSLNDAFGVGDSFTVNSQNTFEGLDIKGVGYQQPLGATGISVGANYAELEYAIGKNLKGVNAGGTAEVSSVFINSSLLRSRDSNINFNLAEDHRRFEDSAGGLTVEKAAVFRSATLYGNWRDDWQGSNAWSLSYGIGYLDKNTPIDASLDALTARAEGRYQKTNFNFSRLQTIGNGYSLFGSVTAQWANKNLDSSEKLSLGGPNGVRAYPVGEVAGDEGVLGRLELRKYLGNFSGAIAEGTLFADAGKVRVNKDPWDRSENHLSRYGYGLGVNLYHRDLVMNASLAFSPGDDPTSDDRAAKRLWFSVTGSPQAFAGLASDLGSKGEDFAVAETDTVIYGDFGIVPEYVDRHGATPAAPANQNRLATPNGRNMSSFWRARDNVSAIGVHGGYGLSDDWKLLWQLEYGISMNYTASDDKSVNPSASPSTKLRNTGAAFNNTDYGTLLYGVWDMPMKEATTTLDPFNGKTSAAYFNIIGSPGFSAGLSTNVVGPQSYDDTAVNGDAAFNRRQSGVVEYWTPVWNGLQLKLAYSNNGMSVANDVDKGYVYGTSLTYNNGGFTAVFAAERHINYFGIADLGRNARGLGSSTHVTDGTSSDDFSFRYGLGYDFGDTELSVIADDLSYSEDGVVNTSTTSSDLSRYRRRAYLVGASHKIGAWTLKASYGKALPGKCEMIGAAAPDCDTHGMGATQYAVGANYKLTKRIDLFGQYVLLKNNSLANYNFALTGVTAASGYSPGAGTTISAIGTGINYSF
;
A
#
# COMPACT_ATOMS: atom_id res chain seq x y z
N MET A 1 87.98 -22.16 -2.68
CA MET A 1 87.58 -20.81 -2.23
C MET A 1 86.07 -20.69 -2.41
N SER A 2 85.35 -20.52 -1.30
CA SER A 2 83.94 -20.08 -1.24
C SER A 2 83.74 -18.72 -1.95
N PRO A 3 82.51 -18.30 -2.37
CA PRO A 3 81.23 -18.36 -1.60
C PRO A 3 80.02 -18.94 -2.38
N HIS A 4 79.16 -19.79 -1.78
CA HIS A 4 77.96 -19.47 -0.96
C HIS A 4 76.98 -18.54 -1.70
N LEU A 5 75.79 -18.94 -2.20
CA LEU A 5 74.62 -19.59 -1.56
C LEU A 5 73.65 -20.22 -2.62
N PRO A 6 72.63 -21.02 -2.24
CA PRO A 6 72.24 -22.24 -2.96
C PRO A 6 70.95 -22.18 -3.80
N PHE A 7 70.87 -23.15 -4.71
CA PHE A 7 69.66 -23.70 -5.33
C PHE A 7 68.79 -24.46 -4.32
N THR A 8 67.46 -24.38 -4.47
CA THR A 8 66.61 -25.58 -4.52
C THR A 8 65.34 -25.32 -5.34
N ARG A 9 65.10 -26.25 -6.27
CA ARG A 9 63.93 -26.36 -7.14
C ARG A 9 62.70 -26.78 -6.35
N ALA A 10 61.53 -26.30 -6.77
CA ALA A 10 60.36 -27.15 -6.92
C ALA A 10 59.55 -26.70 -8.15
N HIS A 11 59.43 -27.62 -9.12
CA HIS A 11 58.68 -27.51 -10.35
C HIS A 11 57.18 -27.70 -10.13
N ARG A 12 56.40 -27.09 -11.03
CA ARG A 12 55.06 -27.49 -11.51
C ARG A 12 53.89 -27.42 -10.51
N ALA A 13 52.94 -26.52 -10.77
CA ALA A 13 51.58 -26.90 -11.19
C ALA A 13 50.64 -25.68 -11.29
N LEU A 14 50.71 -24.90 -12.38
CA LEU A 14 49.59 -24.06 -12.80
C LEU A 14 49.48 -24.16 -14.32
N GLY A 15 48.88 -25.26 -14.77
CA GLY A 15 48.49 -25.45 -16.17
C GLY A 15 47.23 -24.64 -16.51
N PRO A 16 46.95 -24.41 -17.81
CA PRO A 16 45.83 -23.60 -18.31
C PRO A 16 44.43 -24.15 -17.97
N GLY A 17 44.35 -25.30 -17.28
CA GLY A 17 43.10 -25.93 -16.84
C GLY A 17 42.52 -25.41 -15.51
N ARG A 18 43.25 -24.60 -14.73
CA ARG A 18 42.74 -24.07 -13.44
C ARG A 18 42.18 -22.63 -13.51
N LEU A 19 42.62 -21.84 -14.49
CA LEU A 19 42.01 -20.53 -14.81
C LEU A 19 40.66 -20.69 -15.53
N THR A 20 40.48 -21.78 -16.28
CA THR A 20 39.23 -22.13 -16.94
C THR A 20 38.16 -22.64 -15.98
N LEU A 21 38.52 -23.27 -14.86
CA LEU A 21 37.53 -23.75 -13.87
C LEU A 21 36.99 -22.62 -12.97
N LEU A 22 37.80 -21.63 -12.59
CA LEU A 22 37.30 -20.46 -11.84
C LEU A 22 36.46 -19.52 -12.72
N ALA A 23 36.86 -19.32 -13.98
CA ALA A 23 36.07 -18.58 -14.95
C ALA A 23 34.80 -19.35 -15.34
N ALA A 24 34.86 -20.69 -15.48
CA ALA A 24 33.68 -21.50 -15.76
C ALA A 24 32.71 -21.57 -14.58
N THR A 25 33.15 -21.48 -13.31
CA THR A 25 32.22 -21.35 -12.18
C THR A 25 31.53 -19.98 -12.15
N LEU A 26 32.22 -18.91 -12.54
CA LEU A 26 31.62 -17.57 -12.67
C LEU A 26 30.70 -17.45 -13.90
N ILE A 27 31.01 -18.15 -14.99
CA ILE A 27 30.18 -18.18 -16.22
C ILE A 27 29.02 -19.18 -16.09
N ALA A 28 29.17 -20.30 -15.38
CA ALA A 28 28.09 -21.25 -15.11
C ALA A 28 27.04 -20.70 -14.14
N LEU A 29 27.40 -19.75 -13.27
CA LEU A 29 26.45 -18.95 -12.49
C LEU A 29 25.58 -18.01 -13.33
N HIS A 30 25.90 -17.81 -14.61
CA HIS A 30 25.11 -16.98 -15.53
C HIS A 30 24.26 -17.78 -16.52
N ALA A 31 24.35 -19.12 -16.52
CA ALA A 31 23.73 -19.93 -17.56
C ALA A 31 22.33 -20.46 -17.20
N GLN A 32 21.98 -20.64 -15.92
CA GLN A 32 20.61 -20.86 -15.42
C GLN A 32 20.57 -20.56 -13.92
N ALA A 33 20.30 -19.32 -13.53
CA ALA A 33 20.14 -18.95 -12.12
C ALA A 33 19.27 -17.71 -12.02
N ASP A 34 18.37 -17.69 -11.04
CA ASP A 34 17.66 -16.50 -10.55
C ASP A 34 18.58 -15.28 -10.60
N THR A 35 18.32 -14.33 -11.50
CA THR A 35 19.09 -13.09 -11.52
C THR A 35 18.74 -12.30 -10.27
N LEU A 36 19.65 -12.30 -9.29
CA LEU A 36 19.56 -11.47 -8.09
C LEU A 36 19.21 -10.04 -8.52
N PRO A 37 18.21 -9.39 -7.89
CA PRO A 37 17.96 -7.99 -8.13
C PRO A 37 19.22 -7.18 -7.83
N SER A 38 19.53 -6.23 -8.70
CA SER A 38 20.55 -5.21 -8.48
C SER A 38 19.92 -3.83 -8.31
N SER A 39 20.69 -2.90 -7.75
CA SER A 39 20.38 -1.47 -7.68
C SER A 39 19.90 -0.93 -9.04
N GLY A 40 20.47 -1.41 -10.15
CA GLY A 40 20.07 -1.07 -11.51
C GLY A 40 18.69 -1.58 -11.88
N THR A 41 18.41 -2.87 -11.67
CA THR A 41 17.08 -3.43 -11.98
C THR A 41 15.97 -2.82 -11.12
N LEU A 42 16.27 -2.53 -9.84
CA LEU A 42 15.34 -1.92 -8.91
C LEU A 42 15.10 -0.45 -9.25
N PHE A 43 16.14 0.28 -9.70
CA PHE A 43 16.01 1.61 -10.25
C PHE A 43 15.02 1.65 -11.43
N ASP A 44 15.15 0.75 -12.41
CA ASP A 44 14.25 0.74 -13.57
C ASP A 44 12.80 0.46 -13.15
N SER A 45 12.59 -0.53 -12.27
CA SER A 45 11.26 -0.89 -11.75
C SER A 45 10.59 0.20 -10.90
N SER A 46 11.37 1.12 -10.33
CA SER A 46 10.92 2.18 -9.41
C SER A 46 11.18 3.60 -9.93
N ARG A 47 11.46 3.75 -11.24
CA ARG A 47 11.87 5.02 -11.85
C ARG A 47 10.90 6.18 -11.58
N SER A 48 9.59 5.93 -11.50
CA SER A 48 8.57 6.96 -11.24
C SER A 48 8.64 7.56 -9.83
N VAL A 49 9.11 6.80 -8.84
CA VAL A 49 9.27 7.29 -7.46
C VAL A 49 10.59 8.03 -7.30
N LEU A 50 11.63 7.54 -7.98
CA LEU A 50 12.97 8.15 -8.03
C LEU A 50 12.99 9.49 -8.78
N ARG A 51 11.90 9.85 -9.47
CA ARG A 51 11.70 11.13 -10.15
C ARG A 51 10.36 11.76 -9.78
N PRO A 52 10.25 12.34 -8.58
CA PRO A 52 8.97 12.74 -7.98
C PRO A 52 8.16 13.72 -8.81
N THR A 53 8.84 14.61 -9.51
CA THR A 53 8.18 15.75 -10.19
C THR A 53 7.90 15.47 -11.66
N GLU A 54 8.58 14.48 -12.27
CA GLU A 54 8.31 14.05 -13.66
C GLU A 54 7.07 13.14 -13.76
N SER A 55 6.71 12.45 -12.68
CA SER A 55 5.58 11.49 -12.66
C SER A 55 4.20 12.12 -12.46
N GLY A 56 4.12 13.42 -12.09
CA GLY A 56 2.87 14.12 -11.78
C GLY A 56 1.99 14.52 -12.98
N GLN A 57 2.28 14.04 -14.18
CA GLN A 57 1.89 14.69 -15.42
C GLN A 57 0.58 14.22 -16.06
N ALA A 58 -0.46 14.19 -15.24
CA ALA A 58 -1.82 14.40 -15.73
C ALA A 58 -2.49 15.42 -14.80
N ALA A 59 -2.17 16.69 -14.99
CA ALA A 59 -3.02 17.76 -14.45
C ALA A 59 -4.45 17.44 -14.92
N ARG A 60 -5.39 17.30 -13.97
CA ARG A 60 -6.81 17.25 -14.31
C ARG A 60 -7.06 18.48 -15.18
N PRO A 61 -7.68 18.34 -16.37
CA PRO A 61 -7.93 19.51 -17.21
C PRO A 61 -8.68 20.53 -16.35
N GLY A 62 -8.05 21.67 -16.09
CA GLY A 62 -8.70 22.77 -15.39
C GLY A 62 -10.02 23.02 -16.10
N SER A 63 -11.12 23.10 -15.36
CA SER A 63 -12.41 23.40 -15.94
C SER A 63 -12.43 24.88 -16.33
N VAL A 64 -11.88 25.20 -17.49
CA VAL A 64 -11.95 26.54 -18.06
C VAL A 64 -13.38 26.75 -18.52
N ARG A 65 -14.18 27.44 -17.72
CA ARG A 65 -15.52 27.87 -18.11
C ARG A 65 -15.45 29.32 -18.54
N ILE A 66 -15.57 29.56 -19.84
CA ILE A 66 -15.73 30.90 -20.40
C ILE A 66 -17.22 31.21 -20.34
N GLU A 67 -17.60 32.12 -19.46
CA GLU A 67 -18.95 32.66 -19.44
C GLU A 67 -18.95 33.94 -20.26
N SER A 68 -19.56 33.87 -21.44
CA SER A 68 -20.12 35.05 -22.09
C SER A 68 -21.47 35.32 -21.43
N GLN A 69 -21.73 36.54 -20.98
CA GLN A 69 -23.10 36.97 -20.72
C GLN A 69 -23.90 36.76 -22.02
N ASN A 70 -24.90 35.88 -21.98
CA ASN A 70 -25.89 35.81 -23.05
C ASN A 70 -26.56 37.19 -23.14
N ASP A 71 -26.75 37.63 -24.38
CA ASP A 71 -27.52 38.80 -24.77
C ASP A 71 -28.73 38.98 -23.85
N GLU A 72 -28.96 40.22 -23.40
CA GLU A 72 -30.29 40.61 -22.92
C GLU A 72 -31.37 40.06 -23.86
N PRO A 73 -32.54 39.66 -23.33
CA PRO A 73 -33.67 39.29 -24.15
C PRO A 73 -33.92 40.42 -25.14
N GLN A 74 -33.64 40.16 -26.42
CA GLN A 74 -34.05 41.06 -27.47
C GLN A 74 -35.58 41.10 -27.39
N SER A 75 -36.10 42.27 -27.04
CA SER A 75 -37.52 42.54 -26.92
C SER A 75 -38.23 41.97 -28.15
N ALA A 76 -39.35 41.27 -27.93
CA ALA A 76 -40.12 40.62 -28.98
C ALA A 76 -40.26 41.55 -30.20
N PRO A 77 -39.96 41.08 -31.42
CA PRO A 77 -40.05 41.95 -32.59
C PRO A 77 -41.50 42.40 -32.77
N SER A 78 -41.72 43.71 -32.75
CA SER A 78 -42.91 44.29 -33.39
C SER A 78 -42.85 43.88 -34.87
N PRO A 79 -43.90 43.26 -35.44
CA PRO A 79 -43.87 42.80 -36.82
C PRO A 79 -43.66 44.00 -37.75
N SER A 80 -42.47 44.10 -38.36
CA SER A 80 -42.24 45.06 -39.42
C SER A 80 -42.93 44.56 -40.68
N THR A 81 -43.93 45.27 -41.16
CA THR A 81 -44.69 44.95 -42.38
C THR A 81 -43.92 45.25 -43.67
N VAL A 82 -42.74 45.89 -43.57
CA VAL A 82 -41.90 46.25 -44.71
C VAL A 82 -41.03 45.04 -45.12
N LYS A 83 -41.23 44.57 -46.35
CA LYS A 83 -40.42 43.54 -47.00
C LYS A 83 -39.75 44.14 -48.23
N LEU A 84 -38.53 43.73 -48.52
CA LEU A 84 -37.78 44.19 -49.69
C LEU A 84 -37.08 43.01 -50.38
N VAL A 85 -36.83 43.15 -51.67
CA VAL A 85 -36.05 42.17 -52.44
C VAL A 85 -34.56 42.47 -52.28
N VAL A 86 -33.82 41.56 -51.65
CA VAL A 86 -32.37 41.72 -51.47
C VAL A 86 -31.66 41.28 -52.75
N GLN A 87 -31.04 42.21 -53.47
CA GLN A 87 -30.29 41.90 -54.69
C GLN A 87 -28.85 41.43 -54.40
N ARG A 88 -28.20 42.01 -53.38
CA ARG A 88 -26.84 41.65 -52.97
C ARG A 88 -26.55 42.04 -51.53
N PHE A 89 -25.64 41.31 -50.89
CA PHE A 89 -25.07 41.70 -49.60
C PHE A 89 -23.68 42.30 -49.78
N THR A 90 -23.40 43.39 -49.06
CA THR A 90 -22.04 43.90 -48.87
C THR A 90 -21.64 43.67 -47.42
N VAL A 91 -20.46 43.11 -47.22
CA VAL A 91 -19.93 42.82 -45.88
C VAL A 91 -18.91 43.89 -45.52
N GLN A 92 -18.91 44.33 -44.26
CA GLN A 92 -17.92 45.26 -43.74
C GLN A 92 -17.37 44.75 -42.40
N GLY A 93 -16.07 44.84 -42.20
CA GLY A 93 -15.41 44.49 -40.94
C GLY A 93 -14.88 43.06 -40.84
N ASN A 94 -15.01 42.24 -41.89
CA ASN A 94 -14.46 40.89 -41.93
C ASN A 94 -12.97 40.85 -42.27
N ARG A 95 -12.10 41.09 -41.29
CA ARG A 95 -10.65 41.04 -41.49
C ARG A 95 -10.09 39.63 -41.33
N GLN A 96 -10.75 38.80 -40.51
CA GLN A 96 -10.30 37.45 -40.17
C GLN A 96 -10.91 36.34 -41.05
N VAL A 97 -12.05 36.62 -41.69
CA VAL A 97 -12.76 35.68 -42.55
C VAL A 97 -12.89 36.30 -43.94
N SER A 98 -12.55 35.52 -44.98
CA SER A 98 -12.57 36.02 -46.36
C SER A 98 -13.98 36.42 -46.80
N ASP A 99 -14.09 37.43 -47.66
CA ASP A 99 -15.37 37.84 -48.26
C ASP A 99 -16.10 36.65 -48.90
N ALA A 100 -15.37 35.77 -49.59
CA ALA A 100 -15.96 34.61 -50.26
C ALA A 100 -16.66 33.67 -49.28
N ASP A 101 -16.04 33.39 -48.13
CA ASP A 101 -16.61 32.53 -47.09
C ASP A 101 -17.87 33.15 -46.47
N VAL A 102 -17.85 34.46 -46.21
CA VAL A 102 -19.02 35.17 -45.64
C VAL A 102 -20.15 35.22 -46.66
N GLN A 103 -19.85 35.57 -47.91
CA GLN A 103 -20.84 35.64 -48.99
C GLN A 103 -21.50 34.28 -49.25
N ALA A 104 -20.75 33.18 -49.15
CA ALA A 104 -21.30 31.84 -49.28
C ALA A 104 -22.45 31.56 -48.27
N GLN A 105 -22.35 32.09 -47.05
CA GLN A 105 -23.42 31.96 -46.03
C GLN A 105 -24.67 32.80 -46.35
N LEU A 106 -24.52 33.83 -47.19
CA LEU A 106 -25.57 34.79 -47.52
C LEU A 106 -26.29 34.48 -48.84
N LEU A 107 -25.78 33.53 -49.63
CA LEU A 107 -26.35 33.15 -50.93
C LEU A 107 -27.82 32.76 -50.84
N ALA A 108 -28.21 31.99 -49.82
CA ALA A 108 -29.60 31.54 -49.62
C ALA A 108 -30.59 32.70 -49.37
N TYR A 109 -30.07 33.85 -48.94
CA TYR A 109 -30.84 35.06 -48.62
C TYR A 109 -30.80 36.10 -49.76
N THR A 110 -30.02 35.84 -50.81
CA THR A 110 -29.89 36.72 -51.98
C THR A 110 -31.00 36.43 -53.00
N GLN A 111 -31.51 37.46 -53.68
CA GLN A 111 -32.70 37.42 -54.55
C GLN A 111 -34.00 37.00 -53.83
N GLN A 112 -34.04 37.07 -52.51
CA GLN A 112 -35.21 36.74 -51.69
C GLN A 112 -35.95 38.01 -51.24
N THR A 113 -37.25 37.87 -50.98
CA THR A 113 -38.05 38.94 -50.35
C THR A 113 -37.98 38.79 -48.83
N LEU A 114 -37.14 39.60 -48.18
CA LEU A 114 -36.86 39.51 -46.75
C LEU A 114 -37.44 40.71 -45.99
N GLY A 115 -37.98 40.44 -44.81
CA GLY A 115 -38.25 41.46 -43.79
C GLY A 115 -37.08 41.56 -42.80
N LEU A 116 -37.22 42.39 -41.76
CA LEU A 116 -36.17 42.61 -40.77
C LEU A 116 -35.68 41.31 -40.10
N ASP A 117 -36.59 40.37 -39.81
CA ASP A 117 -36.22 39.10 -39.18
C ASP A 117 -35.41 38.19 -40.11
N GLY A 118 -35.71 38.19 -41.41
CA GLY A 118 -34.92 37.45 -42.41
C GLY A 118 -33.51 38.02 -42.57
N LEU A 119 -33.36 39.34 -42.49
CA LEU A 119 -32.04 40.00 -42.50
C LEU A 119 -31.24 39.71 -41.22
N ARG A 120 -31.91 39.65 -40.06
CA ARG A 120 -31.29 39.23 -38.79
C ARG A 120 -30.86 37.77 -38.82
N GLU A 121 -31.64 36.90 -39.44
CA GLU A 121 -31.28 35.50 -39.65
C GLU A 121 -30.02 35.38 -40.53
N ALA A 122 -29.95 36.15 -41.62
CA ALA A 122 -28.75 36.20 -42.47
C ALA A 122 -27.50 36.65 -41.68
N ALA A 123 -27.62 37.69 -40.84
CA ALA A 123 -26.54 38.10 -39.93
C ALA A 123 -26.20 37.02 -38.88
N SER A 124 -27.20 36.29 -38.37
CA SER A 124 -26.98 35.18 -37.45
C SER A 124 -26.16 34.05 -38.09
N ARG A 125 -26.38 33.74 -39.37
CA ARG A 125 -25.55 32.76 -40.11
C ARG A 125 -24.08 33.17 -40.21
N VAL A 126 -23.82 34.44 -40.50
CA VAL A 126 -22.46 34.98 -40.51
C VAL A 126 -21.84 34.91 -39.12
N THR A 127 -22.61 35.23 -38.08
CA THR A 127 -22.16 35.08 -36.69
C THR A 127 -21.80 33.62 -36.38
N ALA A 128 -22.63 32.66 -36.80
CA ALA A 128 -22.38 31.23 -36.61
C ALA A 128 -21.10 30.76 -37.34
N LEU A 129 -20.81 31.27 -38.54
CA LEU A 129 -19.55 31.00 -39.25
C LEU A 129 -18.34 31.45 -38.44
N TYR A 130 -18.37 32.66 -37.87
CA TYR A 130 -17.30 33.18 -37.03
C TYR A 130 -17.14 32.35 -35.74
N ARG A 131 -18.24 31.97 -35.10
CA ARG A 131 -18.22 31.13 -33.90
C ARG A 131 -17.65 29.75 -34.17
N ALA A 132 -18.03 29.13 -35.29
CA ALA A 132 -17.48 27.84 -35.73
C ALA A 132 -15.97 27.90 -36.02
N ARG A 133 -15.43 29.09 -36.32
CA ARG A 133 -13.99 29.32 -36.49
C ARG A 133 -13.26 29.77 -35.21
N GLY A 134 -13.93 29.75 -34.05
CA GLY A 134 -13.32 30.05 -32.75
C GLY A 134 -13.30 31.52 -32.34
N TYR A 135 -14.07 32.41 -33.00
CA TYR A 135 -14.18 33.82 -32.62
C TYR A 135 -15.32 34.02 -31.60
N LEU A 136 -15.03 33.78 -30.32
CA LEU A 136 -15.99 33.67 -29.20
C LEU A 136 -16.83 34.90 -28.89
N VAL A 137 -16.50 36.08 -29.41
CA VAL A 137 -17.29 37.29 -29.16
C VAL A 137 -17.64 38.01 -30.46
N ALA A 138 -17.31 37.41 -31.61
CA ALA A 138 -17.68 37.97 -32.90
C ALA A 138 -19.21 37.96 -33.08
N ARG A 139 -19.71 39.02 -33.70
CA ARG A 139 -21.12 39.23 -34.02
C ARG A 139 -21.25 39.98 -35.34
N ALA A 140 -22.06 39.43 -36.24
CA ALA A 140 -22.56 40.17 -37.37
C ALA A 140 -23.88 40.86 -37.00
N TYR A 141 -24.03 42.10 -37.42
CA TYR A 141 -25.19 42.94 -37.13
C TYR A 141 -25.62 43.72 -38.37
N LEU A 142 -26.86 44.18 -38.35
CA LEU A 142 -27.42 45.02 -39.40
C LEU A 142 -27.30 46.49 -38.96
N PRO A 143 -26.35 47.29 -39.49
CA PRO A 143 -26.27 48.71 -39.18
C PRO A 143 -27.51 49.45 -39.71
N ALA A 144 -27.84 50.57 -39.06
CA ALA A 144 -28.84 51.51 -39.57
C ALA A 144 -28.38 52.03 -40.94
N GLN A 145 -29.20 51.82 -41.98
CA GLN A 145 -28.87 52.13 -43.37
C GLN A 145 -30.13 52.34 -44.19
N ASP A 146 -30.04 53.16 -45.22
CA ASP A 146 -31.05 53.25 -46.27
C ASP A 146 -30.76 52.18 -47.32
N ILE A 147 -31.70 51.25 -47.51
CA ILE A 147 -31.54 50.15 -48.47
C ILE A 147 -31.98 50.65 -49.86
N GLN A 148 -31.00 51.06 -50.67
CA GLN A 148 -31.20 51.50 -52.05
C GLN A 148 -30.80 50.38 -53.01
N ASN A 149 -31.55 50.20 -54.10
CA ASN A 149 -31.29 49.19 -55.14
C ASN A 149 -31.18 47.73 -54.62
N GLY A 150 -31.84 47.42 -53.50
CA GLY A 150 -31.81 46.08 -52.90
C GLY A 150 -30.45 45.65 -52.34
N GLN A 151 -29.51 46.58 -52.11
CA GLN A 151 -28.21 46.28 -51.50
C GLN A 151 -28.29 46.39 -49.97
N VAL A 152 -27.92 45.32 -49.27
CA VAL A 152 -27.92 45.28 -47.80
C VAL A 152 -26.49 45.15 -47.27
N ILE A 153 -26.10 46.02 -46.35
CA ILE A 153 -24.81 45.99 -45.67
C ILE A 153 -24.93 45.15 -44.39
N ILE A 154 -24.08 44.14 -44.22
CA ILE A 154 -23.89 43.42 -42.95
C ILE A 154 -22.56 43.87 -42.35
N GLY A 155 -22.64 44.47 -41.16
CA GLY A 155 -21.46 44.84 -40.38
C GLY A 155 -21.03 43.67 -39.49
N ILE A 156 -19.72 43.46 -39.36
CA ILE A 156 -19.16 42.43 -38.50
C ILE A 156 -18.25 43.09 -37.47
N SER A 157 -18.56 42.84 -36.20
CA SER A 157 -17.68 43.11 -35.08
C SER A 157 -16.99 41.81 -34.70
N GLU A 158 -15.70 41.69 -34.99
CA GLU A 158 -14.95 40.45 -34.73
C GLU A 158 -14.59 40.28 -33.24
N GLY A 159 -14.68 41.37 -32.46
CA GLY A 159 -14.42 41.39 -31.03
C GLY A 159 -12.92 41.39 -30.70
N VAL A 160 -12.43 42.47 -30.08
CA VAL A 160 -11.05 42.58 -29.60
C VAL A 160 -10.96 42.55 -28.08
N ILE A 161 -9.78 42.23 -27.54
CA ILE A 161 -9.49 42.29 -26.12
C ILE A 161 -9.52 43.76 -25.68
N GLY A 162 -10.39 44.07 -24.72
CA GLY A 162 -10.41 45.36 -24.01
C GLY A 162 -9.36 45.36 -22.89
N GLN A 163 -9.80 45.46 -21.64
CA GLN A 163 -8.93 45.32 -20.47
C GLN A 163 -8.86 43.87 -20.01
N VAL A 164 -7.65 43.39 -19.66
CA VAL A 164 -7.45 42.13 -18.95
C VAL A 164 -7.08 42.43 -17.50
N SER A 165 -7.71 41.75 -16.55
CA SER A 165 -7.47 41.95 -15.12
C SER A 165 -7.52 40.62 -14.35
N ALA A 166 -6.70 40.48 -13.32
CA ALA A 166 -6.81 39.39 -12.36
C ALA A 166 -7.58 39.85 -11.12
N LEU A 167 -8.47 38.99 -10.63
CA LEU A 167 -9.22 39.15 -9.40
C LEU A 167 -8.94 37.93 -8.51
N PRO A 168 -7.83 37.94 -7.73
CA PRO A 168 -7.53 36.87 -6.80
C PRO A 168 -8.40 36.94 -5.54
N ASP A 169 -8.81 35.78 -5.03
CA ASP A 169 -9.37 35.66 -3.69
C ASP A 169 -8.33 36.06 -2.62
N ALA A 170 -8.81 36.44 -1.42
CA ALA A 170 -7.96 37.00 -0.37
C ALA A 170 -6.84 36.07 0.12
N ASN A 171 -7.00 34.75 -0.05
CA ASN A 171 -6.06 33.72 0.38
C ASN A 171 -5.13 33.23 -0.74
N VAL A 172 -5.21 33.78 -1.95
CA VAL A 172 -4.34 33.38 -3.07
C VAL A 172 -2.91 33.78 -2.79
N ARG A 173 -1.99 32.81 -2.80
CA ARG A 173 -0.55 33.02 -2.51
C ARG A 173 0.26 33.40 -3.75
N LEU A 174 -0.25 33.10 -4.93
CA LEU A 174 0.41 33.41 -6.20
C LEU A 174 0.68 34.91 -6.30
N ARG A 175 1.94 35.31 -6.46
CA ARG A 175 2.33 36.73 -6.42
C ARG A 175 1.71 37.52 -7.57
N PRO A 176 1.33 38.80 -7.36
CA PRO A 176 0.79 39.66 -8.41
C PRO A 176 1.68 39.77 -9.65
N GLY A 177 3.00 39.78 -9.48
CA GLY A 177 3.95 39.82 -10.61
C GLY A 177 3.87 38.60 -11.51
N VAL A 178 3.57 37.41 -10.97
CA VAL A 178 3.34 36.20 -11.77
C VAL A 178 1.98 36.25 -12.43
N GLN A 179 0.94 36.68 -11.72
CA GLN A 179 -0.39 36.91 -12.30
C GLN A 179 -0.32 37.86 -13.51
N GLN A 180 0.46 38.94 -13.40
CA GLN A 180 0.66 39.93 -14.46
C GLN A 180 1.27 39.32 -15.72
N GLN A 181 2.18 38.35 -15.61
CA GLN A 181 2.76 37.67 -16.78
C GLN A 181 1.71 36.92 -17.62
N PHE A 182 0.63 36.44 -16.99
CA PHE A 182 -0.50 35.83 -17.71
C PHE A 182 -1.45 36.87 -18.29
N ILE A 183 -1.60 38.03 -17.65
CA ILE A 183 -2.33 39.18 -18.18
C ILE A 183 -1.63 39.70 -19.44
N ASP A 184 -0.31 39.86 -19.39
CA ASP A 184 0.51 40.39 -20.49
C ASP A 184 0.52 39.45 -21.71
N ALA A 185 0.26 38.16 -21.49
CA ALA A 185 0.09 37.17 -22.57
C ALA A 185 -1.24 37.36 -23.35
N LEU A 186 -2.14 38.23 -22.89
CA LEU A 186 -3.42 38.58 -23.52
C LEU A 186 -3.46 40.10 -23.82
N PRO A 187 -2.66 40.58 -24.80
CA PRO A 187 -2.53 42.02 -25.06
C PRO A 187 -3.83 42.66 -25.56
N ALA A 188 -4.16 43.83 -25.00
CA ALA A 188 -5.30 44.64 -25.41
C ALA A 188 -5.23 45.01 -26.91
N GLY A 189 -6.38 45.11 -27.55
CA GLY A 189 -6.53 45.43 -28.97
C GLY A 189 -6.33 44.26 -29.93
N THR A 190 -5.97 43.07 -29.44
CA THR A 190 -5.88 41.85 -30.26
C THR A 190 -7.23 41.15 -30.39
N ILE A 191 -7.43 40.37 -31.46
CA ILE A 191 -8.68 39.67 -31.71
C ILE A 191 -8.90 38.56 -30.65
N ILE A 192 -10.12 38.40 -30.14
CA ILE A 192 -10.41 37.34 -29.17
C ILE A 192 -10.64 36.02 -29.91
N ARG A 193 -9.63 35.15 -29.88
CA ARG A 193 -9.72 33.76 -30.36
C ARG A 193 -9.81 32.81 -29.17
N GLU A 194 -10.69 31.83 -29.28
CA GLU A 194 -10.86 30.77 -28.28
C GLU A 194 -9.53 30.10 -27.95
N GLN A 195 -8.76 29.73 -28.97
CA GLN A 195 -7.52 28.98 -28.83
C GLN A 195 -6.44 29.72 -28.04
N ASP A 196 -6.32 31.04 -28.26
CA ASP A 196 -5.31 31.86 -27.58
C ASP A 196 -5.68 32.07 -26.11
N LEU A 197 -6.96 32.40 -25.86
CA LEU A 197 -7.48 32.56 -24.51
C LEU A 197 -7.42 31.25 -23.72
N GLU A 198 -7.90 30.16 -24.33
CA GLU A 198 -7.86 28.82 -23.74
C GLU A 198 -6.45 28.41 -23.37
N ARG A 199 -5.46 28.61 -24.26
CA ARG A 199 -4.07 28.24 -23.99
C ARG A 199 -3.52 28.94 -22.76
N VAL A 200 -3.76 30.24 -22.61
CA VAL A 200 -3.31 31.01 -21.44
C VAL A 200 -4.00 30.52 -20.17
N LEU A 201 -5.31 30.25 -20.24
CA LEU A 201 -6.09 29.77 -19.09
C LEU A 201 -5.69 28.35 -18.67
N LEU A 202 -5.46 27.46 -19.63
CA LEU A 202 -4.99 26.10 -19.36
C LEU A 202 -3.60 26.13 -18.72
N ARG A 203 -2.68 26.96 -19.21
CA ARG A 203 -1.35 27.13 -18.60
C ARG A 203 -1.40 27.71 -17.20
N LEU A 204 -2.32 28.65 -16.95
CA LEU A 204 -2.53 29.18 -15.60
C LEU A 204 -3.14 28.11 -14.67
N SER A 205 -4.00 27.24 -15.19
CA SER A 205 -4.53 26.08 -14.45
C SER A 205 -3.53 24.94 -14.26
N ASP A 206 -2.45 24.91 -15.06
CA ASP A 206 -1.34 23.97 -14.90
C ASP A 206 -0.45 24.36 -13.70
N ILE A 207 -0.60 25.57 -13.14
CA ILE A 207 0.03 25.94 -11.87
C ILE A 207 -0.62 25.16 -10.72
N THR A 208 0.17 24.32 -10.08
CA THR A 208 -0.30 23.52 -8.95
C THR A 208 -0.72 24.43 -7.79
N GLY A 209 -1.90 24.18 -7.22
CA GLY A 209 -2.40 24.96 -6.09
C GLY A 209 -3.28 26.15 -6.47
N VAL A 210 -3.50 26.43 -7.77
CA VAL A 210 -4.33 27.54 -8.24
C VAL A 210 -5.44 27.04 -9.16
N ALA A 211 -6.68 27.49 -8.91
CA ALA A 211 -7.80 27.30 -9.82
C ALA A 211 -8.18 28.63 -10.49
N VAL A 212 -8.56 28.55 -11.77
CA VAL A 212 -8.74 29.71 -12.65
C VAL A 212 -10.10 29.67 -13.32
N ARG A 213 -10.77 30.82 -13.37
CA ARG A 213 -11.98 31.03 -14.17
C ARG A 213 -11.90 32.35 -14.93
N ALA A 214 -12.21 32.32 -16.22
CA ALA A 214 -12.27 33.52 -17.05
C ALA A 214 -13.70 33.98 -17.27
N ILE A 215 -13.94 35.28 -17.11
CA ILE A 215 -15.23 35.91 -17.38
C ILE A 215 -15.02 36.93 -18.49
N LEU A 216 -15.79 36.81 -19.57
CA LEU A 216 -15.85 37.79 -20.65
C LEU A 216 -17.02 38.73 -20.39
N ARG A 217 -16.75 40.03 -20.33
CA ARG A 217 -17.79 41.06 -20.15
C ARG A 217 -17.66 42.17 -21.20
N PRO A 218 -18.74 42.86 -21.55
CA PRO A 218 -18.66 44.01 -22.45
C PRO A 218 -17.64 45.05 -21.95
N SER A 219 -16.77 45.54 -22.84
CA SER A 219 -15.84 46.63 -22.53
C SER A 219 -16.50 47.99 -22.72
N GLN A 220 -15.89 49.05 -22.18
CA GLN A 220 -16.27 50.43 -22.47
C GLN A 220 -15.94 50.83 -23.92
N GLN A 221 -15.01 50.13 -24.56
CA GLN A 221 -14.68 50.33 -25.96
C GLN A 221 -15.64 49.50 -26.84
N PRO A 222 -16.40 50.13 -27.76
CA PRO A 222 -17.29 49.41 -28.66
C PRO A 222 -16.53 48.37 -29.50
N GLY A 223 -17.07 47.15 -29.57
CA GLY A 223 -16.43 46.04 -30.27
C GLY A 223 -15.27 45.39 -29.52
N ALA A 224 -15.05 45.74 -28.25
CA ALA A 224 -14.11 45.07 -27.36
C ALA A 224 -14.82 44.38 -26.18
N ALA A 225 -14.18 43.35 -25.62
CA ALA A 225 -14.61 42.68 -24.40
C ALA A 225 -13.48 42.64 -23.37
N ASP A 226 -13.79 42.95 -22.12
CA ASP A 226 -12.85 42.82 -21.01
C ASP A 226 -12.78 41.35 -20.55
N ILE A 227 -11.59 40.93 -20.12
CA ILE A 227 -11.34 39.59 -19.58
C ILE A 227 -11.00 39.72 -18.09
N VAL A 228 -11.79 39.08 -17.23
CA VAL A 228 -11.54 39.02 -15.79
C VAL A 228 -11.12 37.60 -15.42
N LEU A 229 -9.89 37.44 -14.97
CA LEU A 229 -9.32 36.18 -14.48
C LEU A 229 -9.57 36.07 -12.98
N LYS A 230 -10.57 35.28 -12.57
CA LYS A 230 -10.80 34.95 -11.17
C LYS A 230 -9.85 33.84 -10.74
N LEU A 231 -9.04 34.09 -9.71
CA LEU A 231 -8.07 33.15 -9.17
C LEU A 231 -8.51 32.74 -7.77
N SER A 232 -8.54 31.44 -7.52
CA SER A 232 -8.89 30.86 -6.21
C SER A 232 -7.83 29.87 -5.77
N GLU A 233 -7.49 29.88 -4.49
CA GLU A 233 -6.48 29.00 -3.89
C GLU A 233 -7.02 27.57 -3.74
N MET A 234 -6.26 26.57 -4.20
CA MET A 234 -6.51 25.15 -3.92
C MET A 234 -5.71 24.70 -2.68
N THR A 235 -5.82 23.44 -2.27
CA THR A 235 -5.11 22.95 -1.08
C THR A 235 -3.59 23.08 -1.25
N ALA A 236 -2.98 23.83 -0.33
CA ALA A 236 -1.54 24.07 -0.28
C ALA A 236 -0.71 22.79 -0.18
N ILE A 237 -1.25 21.77 0.48
CA ILE A 237 -0.61 20.47 0.66
C ILE A 237 -1.49 19.41 0.01
N THR A 238 -0.94 18.71 -0.97
CA THR A 238 -1.58 17.55 -1.59
C THR A 238 -0.84 16.29 -1.20
N ALA A 239 -1.55 15.30 -0.67
CA ALA A 239 -0.95 14.02 -0.28
C ALA A 239 -1.64 12.87 -1.00
N ARG A 240 -0.86 11.85 -1.34
CA ARG A 240 -1.34 10.57 -1.87
C ARG A 240 -0.60 9.42 -1.20
N ALA A 241 -1.34 8.34 -0.97
CA ALA A 241 -0.79 7.08 -0.54
C ALA A 241 -1.25 5.98 -1.49
N ALA A 242 -0.37 5.01 -1.73
CA ALA A 242 -0.67 3.79 -2.45
C ALA A 242 -0.14 2.59 -1.68
N ILE A 243 -0.97 1.54 -1.60
CA ILE A 243 -0.58 0.24 -1.09
C ILE A 243 -0.79 -0.74 -2.24
N ASP A 244 0.25 -1.46 -2.61
CA ASP A 244 0.18 -2.45 -3.68
C ASP A 244 1.06 -3.66 -3.39
N ASN A 245 0.91 -4.71 -4.18
CA ASN A 245 1.82 -5.86 -4.15
C ASN A 245 2.71 -5.94 -5.41
N TYR A 246 3.09 -4.79 -5.96
CA TYR A 246 3.80 -4.68 -7.24
C TYR A 246 5.33 -4.65 -7.06
N GLY A 247 5.84 -5.01 -5.88
CA GLY A 247 7.27 -5.09 -5.58
C GLY A 247 7.93 -6.36 -6.09
N ASN A 248 9.26 -6.39 -6.02
CA ASN A 248 10.04 -7.56 -6.42
C ASN A 248 9.95 -8.67 -5.35
N TYR A 249 10.04 -9.93 -5.78
CA TYR A 249 9.92 -11.09 -4.87
C TYR A 249 11.00 -11.11 -3.76
N TYR A 250 12.23 -10.77 -4.11
CA TYR A 250 13.39 -10.87 -3.20
C TYR A 250 13.57 -9.66 -2.30
N THR A 251 13.21 -8.46 -2.78
CA THR A 251 13.33 -7.21 -2.00
C THR A 251 12.02 -6.77 -1.36
N GLY A 252 10.94 -7.53 -1.55
CA GLY A 252 9.63 -7.28 -0.94
C GLY A 252 8.56 -6.98 -1.97
N SER A 253 7.52 -7.82 -1.99
CA SER A 253 6.44 -7.71 -2.98
C SER A 253 5.41 -6.66 -2.61
N ASN A 254 5.20 -6.41 -1.32
CA ASN A 254 4.23 -5.43 -0.85
C ASN A 254 4.90 -4.06 -0.70
N ARG A 255 4.29 -3.02 -1.28
CA ARG A 255 4.82 -1.65 -1.28
C ARG A 255 3.84 -0.69 -0.64
N LEU A 256 4.37 0.22 0.17
CA LEU A 256 3.70 1.45 0.58
C LEU A 256 4.41 2.62 -0.09
N THR A 257 3.71 3.30 -0.99
CA THR A 257 4.18 4.53 -1.64
C THR A 257 3.42 5.72 -1.07
N SER A 258 4.15 6.74 -0.63
CA SER A 258 3.59 8.00 -0.12
C SER A 258 4.18 9.16 -0.89
N SER A 259 3.35 10.12 -1.27
CA SER A 259 3.75 11.33 -1.98
C SER A 259 3.07 12.53 -1.34
N VAL A 260 3.85 13.54 -0.96
CA VAL A 260 3.36 14.78 -0.37
C VAL A 260 3.95 15.94 -1.16
N SER A 261 3.10 16.82 -1.67
CA SER A 261 3.51 18.02 -2.39
C SER A 261 3.04 19.27 -1.65
N LEU A 262 3.96 20.21 -1.42
CA LEU A 262 3.69 21.57 -1.00
C LEU A 262 3.66 22.46 -2.24
N ASN A 263 2.50 23.04 -2.52
CA ASN A 263 2.21 23.78 -3.74
C ASN A 263 2.19 25.29 -3.46
N ASP A 264 2.78 26.04 -4.37
CA ASP A 264 2.94 27.49 -4.37
C ASP A 264 3.52 28.03 -3.06
N ALA A 265 4.63 27.45 -2.61
CA ALA A 265 5.25 27.79 -1.33
C ALA A 265 5.85 29.21 -1.35
N PHE A 266 6.42 29.62 -2.49
CA PHE A 266 7.04 30.92 -2.64
C PHE A 266 6.16 31.94 -3.38
N GLY A 267 4.95 31.55 -3.82
CA GLY A 267 4.06 32.39 -4.59
C GLY A 267 4.47 32.54 -6.06
N VAL A 268 5.27 31.61 -6.59
CA VAL A 268 5.71 31.60 -8.00
C VAL A 268 5.15 30.42 -8.81
N GLY A 269 4.16 29.71 -8.26
CA GLY A 269 3.58 28.50 -8.83
C GLY A 269 4.45 27.25 -8.66
N ASP A 270 5.42 27.31 -7.75
CA ASP A 270 6.36 26.22 -7.49
C ASP A 270 5.69 25.01 -6.80
N SER A 271 6.29 23.83 -6.93
CA SER A 271 5.87 22.63 -6.20
C SER A 271 7.07 21.88 -5.65
N PHE A 272 7.05 21.64 -4.34
CA PHE A 272 7.99 20.80 -3.61
C PHE A 272 7.35 19.45 -3.35
N THR A 273 7.93 18.36 -3.85
CA THR A 273 7.39 17.02 -3.66
C THR A 273 8.36 16.16 -2.87
N VAL A 274 7.84 15.46 -1.87
CA VAL A 274 8.55 14.41 -1.12
C VAL A 274 7.86 13.09 -1.41
N ASN A 275 8.63 12.12 -1.88
CA ASN A 275 8.17 10.76 -2.14
C ASN A 275 8.90 9.77 -1.23
N SER A 276 8.19 8.74 -0.82
CA SER A 276 8.77 7.57 -0.19
C SER A 276 8.09 6.31 -0.72
N GLN A 277 8.87 5.27 -0.99
CA GLN A 277 8.35 3.93 -1.29
C GLN A 277 9.11 2.92 -0.44
N ASN A 278 8.39 2.19 0.39
CA ASN A 278 8.96 1.17 1.26
C ASN A 278 8.35 -0.18 0.91
N THR A 279 9.18 -1.22 0.96
CA THR A 279 8.71 -2.60 1.08
C THR A 279 8.95 -3.10 2.51
N PHE A 280 8.27 -4.19 2.88
CA PHE A 280 8.37 -4.73 4.24
C PHE A 280 9.55 -5.69 4.42
N GLU A 281 10.32 -5.96 3.36
CA GLU A 281 11.36 -6.99 3.33
C GLU A 281 12.76 -6.47 3.03
N GLY A 282 12.93 -5.28 2.44
CA GLY A 282 14.25 -4.68 2.26
C GLY A 282 14.41 -3.78 1.04
N LEU A 283 13.47 -2.89 0.74
CA LEU A 283 13.63 -1.83 -0.26
C LEU A 283 13.06 -0.55 0.34
N ASP A 284 13.87 0.49 0.44
CA ASP A 284 13.49 1.84 0.87
C ASP A 284 13.92 2.82 -0.22
N ILE A 285 12.99 3.68 -0.62
CA ILE A 285 13.23 4.77 -1.56
C ILE A 285 12.75 6.05 -0.93
N LYS A 286 13.59 7.08 -0.95
CA LYS A 286 13.27 8.43 -0.51
C LYS A 286 13.66 9.41 -1.59
N GLY A 287 12.75 10.30 -1.96
CA GLY A 287 12.96 11.27 -3.02
C GLY A 287 12.41 12.63 -2.66
N VAL A 288 13.11 13.67 -3.11
CA VAL A 288 12.66 15.06 -3.06
C VAL A 288 12.75 15.67 -4.45
N GLY A 289 11.80 16.54 -4.77
CA GLY A 289 11.73 17.21 -6.05
C GLY A 289 11.23 18.64 -5.91
N TYR A 290 11.73 19.52 -6.78
CA TYR A 290 11.28 20.90 -6.92
C TYR A 290 11.03 21.19 -8.40
N GLN A 291 9.91 21.82 -8.72
CA GLN A 291 9.63 22.35 -10.04
C GLN A 291 9.02 23.74 -9.94
N GLN A 292 9.42 24.61 -10.86
CA GLN A 292 8.92 25.96 -10.98
C GLN A 292 8.50 26.26 -12.43
N PRO A 293 7.23 26.64 -12.66
CA PRO A 293 6.80 27.19 -13.94
C PRO A 293 7.37 28.60 -14.16
N LEU A 294 7.71 28.92 -15.40
CA LEU A 294 8.25 30.21 -15.82
C LEU A 294 7.16 31.07 -16.47
N GLY A 295 6.26 31.59 -15.63
CA GLY A 295 5.17 32.47 -16.07
C GLY A 295 4.23 31.81 -17.09
N ALA A 296 3.73 32.60 -18.04
CA ALA A 296 2.80 32.14 -19.09
C ALA A 296 3.47 31.42 -20.27
N THR A 297 4.79 31.19 -20.22
CA THR A 297 5.56 30.62 -21.35
C THR A 297 5.19 29.17 -21.66
N GLY A 298 4.68 28.44 -20.65
CA GLY A 298 4.47 27.00 -20.73
C GLY A 298 5.75 26.19 -20.47
N ILE A 299 6.85 26.85 -20.08
CA ILE A 299 8.10 26.21 -19.69
C ILE A 299 8.14 26.07 -18.16
N SER A 300 8.63 24.95 -17.65
CA SER A 300 9.00 24.79 -16.25
C SER A 300 10.38 24.17 -16.12
N VAL A 301 11.10 24.57 -15.09
CA VAL A 301 12.40 23.99 -14.73
C VAL A 301 12.27 23.24 -13.42
N GLY A 302 13.00 22.14 -13.27
CA GLY A 302 12.97 21.38 -12.03
C GLY A 302 14.21 20.54 -11.80
N ALA A 303 14.29 20.04 -10.57
CA ALA A 303 15.35 19.17 -10.11
C ALA A 303 14.76 18.09 -9.18
N ASN A 304 15.34 16.90 -9.21
CA ASN A 304 15.01 15.79 -8.33
C ASN A 304 16.28 15.22 -7.70
N TYR A 305 16.18 14.75 -6.47
CA TYR A 305 17.17 13.89 -5.82
C TYR A 305 16.45 12.72 -5.17
N ALA A 306 16.91 11.50 -5.39
CA ALA A 306 16.37 10.33 -4.74
C ALA A 306 17.45 9.29 -4.43
N GLU A 307 17.23 8.58 -3.34
CA GLU A 307 18.06 7.49 -2.85
C GLU A 307 17.21 6.23 -2.75
N LEU A 308 17.82 5.11 -3.10
CA LEU A 308 17.28 3.76 -2.98
C LEU A 308 18.28 2.94 -2.18
N GLU A 309 17.79 2.22 -1.19
CA GLU A 309 18.55 1.21 -0.45
C GLU A 309 17.79 -0.11 -0.53
N TYR A 310 18.49 -1.22 -0.77
CA TYR A 310 17.87 -2.54 -0.78
C TYR A 310 18.72 -3.64 -0.15
N ALA A 311 18.05 -4.67 0.33
CA ALA A 311 18.60 -5.92 0.83
C ALA A 311 17.81 -7.11 0.27
N ILE A 312 18.51 -8.18 -0.07
CA ILE A 312 17.92 -9.40 -0.63
C ILE A 312 17.50 -10.35 0.50
N GLY A 313 16.22 -10.72 0.50
CA GLY A 313 15.62 -11.61 1.49
C GLY A 313 15.30 -13.02 0.99
N LYS A 314 14.33 -13.66 1.66
CA LYS A 314 13.78 -15.00 1.34
C LYS A 314 14.87 -16.09 1.32
N ASN A 315 14.77 -17.04 0.39
CA ASN A 315 15.71 -18.14 0.17
C ASN A 315 17.14 -17.68 -0.16
N LEU A 316 17.34 -16.41 -0.52
CA LEU A 316 18.66 -15.83 -0.84
C LEU A 316 19.22 -14.94 0.28
N LYS A 317 18.56 -14.87 1.45
CA LYS A 317 19.04 -14.10 2.61
C LYS A 317 20.45 -14.52 3.07
N GLY A 318 20.81 -15.78 2.90
CA GLY A 318 22.15 -16.31 3.24
C GLY A 318 23.29 -15.75 2.38
N VAL A 319 22.99 -15.14 1.23
CA VAL A 319 23.97 -14.49 0.35
C VAL A 319 24.44 -13.14 0.92
N ASN A 320 23.66 -12.55 1.83
CA ASN A 320 23.87 -11.21 2.39
C ASN A 320 24.18 -10.18 1.30
N ALA A 321 23.27 -10.10 0.32
CA ALA A 321 23.37 -9.21 -0.82
C ALA A 321 22.42 -8.01 -0.67
N GLY A 322 22.84 -6.85 -1.15
CA GLY A 322 22.11 -5.59 -1.07
C GLY A 322 22.89 -4.47 -1.73
N GLY A 323 22.35 -3.26 -1.73
CA GLY A 323 23.00 -2.14 -2.39
C GLY A 323 22.24 -0.83 -2.31
N THR A 324 22.81 0.21 -2.90
CA THR A 324 22.24 1.55 -2.96
C THR A 324 22.22 2.09 -4.39
N ALA A 325 21.29 3.01 -4.65
CA ALA A 325 21.30 3.84 -5.84
C ALA A 325 20.99 5.30 -5.49
N GLU A 326 21.79 6.22 -5.99
CA GLU A 326 21.57 7.66 -5.87
C GLU A 326 21.27 8.23 -7.26
N VAL A 327 20.24 9.06 -7.35
CA VAL A 327 19.77 9.64 -8.61
C VAL A 327 19.56 11.13 -8.42
N SER A 328 20.31 11.94 -9.16
CA SER A 328 20.09 13.39 -9.27
C SER A 328 19.67 13.72 -10.69
N SER A 329 18.58 14.47 -10.85
CA SER A 329 18.07 14.85 -12.17
C SER A 329 17.83 16.35 -12.24
N VAL A 330 18.17 16.97 -13.37
CA VAL A 330 17.72 18.32 -13.73
C VAL A 330 16.96 18.25 -15.03
N PHE A 331 15.84 18.97 -15.12
CA PHE A 331 14.97 18.87 -16.29
C PHE A 331 14.27 20.19 -16.62
N ILE A 332 13.89 20.30 -17.90
CA ILE A 332 13.10 21.38 -18.47
C ILE A 332 11.90 20.74 -19.14
N ASN A 333 10.69 21.15 -18.76
CA ASN A 333 9.46 20.80 -19.46
C ASN A 333 8.96 22.00 -20.25
N SER A 334 8.38 21.75 -21.42
CA SER A 334 7.75 22.76 -22.25
C SER A 334 6.43 22.23 -22.82
N SER A 335 5.34 22.95 -22.58
CA SER A 335 4.03 22.68 -23.20
C SER A 335 3.96 23.35 -24.57
N LEU A 336 4.36 22.59 -25.60
CA LEU A 336 4.40 23.03 -27.00
C LEU A 336 3.00 23.27 -27.56
N LEU A 337 2.07 22.36 -27.27
CA LEU A 337 0.66 22.46 -27.59
C LEU A 337 -0.17 22.16 -26.35
N ARG A 338 -1.07 23.09 -25.99
CA ARG A 338 -2.00 22.95 -24.88
C ARG A 338 -3.42 23.32 -25.35
N SER A 339 -4.33 22.35 -25.31
CA SER A 339 -5.75 22.53 -25.60
C SER A 339 -6.58 21.52 -24.81
N ARG A 340 -7.92 21.57 -24.92
CA ARG A 340 -8.79 20.57 -24.29
C ARG A 340 -8.63 19.17 -24.89
N ASP A 341 -8.50 19.09 -26.21
CA ASP A 341 -8.60 17.82 -26.94
C ASP A 341 -7.26 17.30 -27.45
N SER A 342 -6.20 18.11 -27.46
CA SER A 342 -4.87 17.69 -27.90
C SER A 342 -3.76 18.43 -27.17
N ASN A 343 -2.78 17.69 -26.67
CA ASN A 343 -1.66 18.22 -25.92
C ASN A 343 -0.36 17.59 -26.40
N ILE A 344 0.70 18.40 -26.52
CA ILE A 344 2.06 17.97 -26.86
C ILE A 344 3.01 18.70 -25.92
N ASN A 345 3.83 17.92 -25.23
CA ASN A 345 4.82 18.39 -24.30
C ASN A 345 6.20 17.85 -24.69
N PHE A 346 7.22 18.62 -24.32
CA PHE A 346 8.61 18.29 -24.54
C PHE A 346 9.37 18.35 -23.23
N ASN A 347 10.16 17.33 -22.93
CA ASN A 347 11.02 17.24 -21.75
C ASN A 347 12.46 17.05 -22.20
N LEU A 348 13.36 17.84 -21.62
CA LEU A 348 14.81 17.65 -21.67
C LEU A 348 15.30 17.36 -20.26
N ALA A 349 16.01 16.26 -20.06
CA ALA A 349 16.50 15.85 -18.75
C ALA A 349 17.95 15.34 -18.80
N GLU A 350 18.71 15.62 -17.75
CA GLU A 350 20.02 15.02 -17.48
C GLU A 350 19.98 14.35 -16.10
N ASP A 351 20.27 13.05 -16.07
CA ASP A 351 20.36 12.25 -14.86
C ASP A 351 21.82 11.90 -14.56
N HIS A 352 22.19 12.05 -13.30
CA HIS A 352 23.42 11.55 -12.70
C HIS A 352 23.06 10.42 -11.76
N ARG A 353 23.65 9.24 -11.97
CA ARG A 353 23.29 8.02 -11.26
C ARG A 353 24.53 7.37 -10.68
N ARG A 354 24.47 6.99 -9.42
CA ARG A 354 25.49 6.18 -8.76
C ARG A 354 24.83 4.92 -8.24
N PHE A 355 25.50 3.80 -8.39
CA PHE A 355 25.02 2.50 -7.97
C PHE A 355 26.13 1.78 -7.22
N GLU A 356 25.77 1.16 -6.10
CA GLU A 356 26.64 0.30 -5.33
C GLU A 356 25.89 -1.01 -5.04
N ASP A 357 26.43 -2.13 -5.47
CA ASP A 357 25.86 -3.46 -5.24
C ASP A 357 26.88 -4.30 -4.48
N SER A 358 26.46 -4.96 -3.41
CA SER A 358 27.29 -5.80 -2.56
C SER A 358 26.71 -7.21 -2.45
N ALA A 359 27.56 -8.23 -2.55
CA ALA A 359 27.17 -9.63 -2.35
C ALA A 359 28.38 -10.44 -1.89
N GLY A 360 28.25 -11.23 -0.81
CA GLY A 360 29.31 -12.13 -0.35
C GLY A 360 30.65 -11.45 -0.04
N GLY A 361 30.65 -10.16 0.34
CA GLY A 361 31.85 -9.37 0.64
C GLY A 361 32.53 -8.72 -0.58
N LEU A 362 31.98 -8.89 -1.78
CA LEU A 362 32.37 -8.13 -2.98
C LEU A 362 31.43 -6.94 -3.16
N THR A 363 31.99 -5.75 -3.37
CA THR A 363 31.24 -4.53 -3.71
C THR A 363 31.57 -4.11 -5.14
N VAL A 364 30.53 -3.81 -5.93
CA VAL A 364 30.60 -3.32 -7.30
C VAL A 364 29.98 -1.92 -7.33
N GLU A 365 30.77 -0.95 -7.79
CA GLU A 365 30.38 0.44 -7.95
C GLU A 365 30.35 0.80 -9.44
N LYS A 366 29.29 1.50 -9.85
CA LYS A 366 29.16 2.07 -11.20
C LYS A 366 28.51 3.44 -11.15
N ALA A 367 28.82 4.28 -12.14
CA ALA A 367 28.23 5.59 -12.31
C ALA A 367 27.71 5.74 -13.74
N ALA A 368 26.63 6.48 -13.93
CA ALA A 368 26.09 6.76 -15.24
C ALA A 368 25.57 8.19 -15.34
N VAL A 369 25.83 8.82 -16.49
CA VAL A 369 25.19 10.07 -16.89
C VAL A 369 24.28 9.77 -18.07
N PHE A 370 23.00 10.12 -17.98
CA PHE A 370 22.01 9.90 -19.03
C PHE A 370 21.30 11.19 -19.40
N ARG A 371 21.39 11.58 -20.67
CA ARG A 371 20.70 12.75 -21.23
C ARG A 371 19.58 12.28 -22.12
N SER A 372 18.39 12.84 -21.94
CA SER A 372 17.20 12.45 -22.71
C SER A 372 16.41 13.64 -23.23
N ALA A 373 15.81 13.43 -24.40
CA ALA A 373 14.80 14.29 -24.99
C ALA A 373 13.54 13.47 -25.21
N THR A 374 12.44 13.87 -24.58
CA THR A 374 11.17 13.15 -24.62
C THR A 374 10.07 14.04 -25.15
N LEU A 375 9.39 13.58 -26.20
CA LEU A 375 8.17 14.19 -26.71
C LEU A 375 7.00 13.29 -26.33
N TYR A 376 5.95 13.86 -25.73
CA TYR A 376 4.80 13.09 -25.27
C TYR A 376 3.54 13.92 -25.35
N GLY A 377 2.41 13.24 -25.47
CA GLY A 377 1.15 13.92 -25.68
C GLY A 377 -0.05 13.01 -25.57
N ASN A 378 -1.20 13.63 -25.62
CA ASN A 378 -2.47 12.93 -25.71
C ASN A 378 -3.39 13.67 -26.67
N TRP A 379 -4.33 12.94 -27.26
CA TRP A 379 -5.42 13.55 -27.99
C TRP A 379 -6.70 12.71 -27.91
N ARG A 380 -7.84 13.37 -28.01
CA ARG A 380 -9.14 12.75 -28.24
C ARG A 380 -9.49 12.87 -29.72
N ASP A 381 -9.93 11.77 -30.32
CA ASP A 381 -10.38 11.77 -31.71
C ASP A 381 -11.90 11.75 -31.84
N ASP A 382 -12.36 11.97 -33.08
CA ASP A 382 -13.78 12.04 -33.43
C ASP A 382 -14.52 10.71 -33.23
N TRP A 383 -13.81 9.60 -33.05
CA TRP A 383 -14.40 8.29 -32.77
C TRP A 383 -14.59 8.06 -31.26
N GLN A 384 -14.52 9.12 -30.45
CA GLN A 384 -14.57 9.08 -28.99
C GLN A 384 -13.45 8.23 -28.39
N GLY A 385 -12.34 8.06 -29.11
CA GLY A 385 -11.13 7.42 -28.62
C GLY A 385 -10.24 8.42 -27.89
N SER A 386 -9.63 7.98 -26.79
CA SER A 386 -8.56 8.72 -26.11
C SER A 386 -7.23 8.03 -26.39
N ASN A 387 -6.25 8.80 -26.86
CA ASN A 387 -4.93 8.32 -27.24
C ASN A 387 -3.87 9.03 -26.39
N ALA A 388 -2.84 8.29 -25.98
CA ALA A 388 -1.67 8.82 -25.31
C ALA A 388 -0.41 8.20 -25.92
N TRP A 389 0.67 8.99 -26.04
CA TRP A 389 1.91 8.55 -26.66
C TRP A 389 3.13 9.23 -26.04
N SER A 390 4.29 8.56 -26.11
CA SER A 390 5.58 9.14 -25.82
C SER A 390 6.68 8.56 -26.70
N LEU A 391 7.65 9.41 -27.05
CA LEU A 391 8.86 9.07 -27.76
C LEU A 391 10.04 9.71 -27.05
N SER A 392 10.92 8.89 -26.48
CA SER A 392 12.13 9.33 -25.78
C SER A 392 13.35 8.87 -26.56
N TYR A 393 14.28 9.79 -26.80
CA TYR A 393 15.61 9.49 -27.31
C TYR A 393 16.65 9.89 -26.27
N GLY A 394 17.57 8.99 -25.96
CA GLY A 394 18.57 9.21 -24.91
C GLY A 394 19.98 8.81 -25.32
N ILE A 395 20.95 9.53 -24.77
CA ILE A 395 22.38 9.25 -24.88
C ILE A 395 22.93 9.14 -23.47
N GLY A 396 23.52 7.99 -23.15
CA GLY A 396 24.14 7.75 -21.86
C GLY A 396 25.61 7.43 -21.96
N TYR A 397 26.29 7.55 -20.84
CA TYR A 397 27.66 7.11 -20.63
C TYR A 397 27.74 6.40 -19.28
N LEU A 398 28.18 5.14 -19.29
CA LEU A 398 28.31 4.30 -18.11
C LEU A 398 29.79 4.09 -17.80
N ASP A 399 30.19 4.35 -16.56
CA ASP A 399 31.51 4.04 -16.02
C ASP A 399 31.41 2.90 -15.00
N LYS A 400 32.22 1.85 -15.19
CA LYS A 400 32.33 0.74 -14.23
C LYS A 400 33.53 1.01 -13.32
N ASN A 401 33.27 1.59 -12.14
CA ASN A 401 34.33 2.09 -11.25
C ASN A 401 35.11 0.97 -10.56
N THR A 402 34.53 -0.23 -10.46
CA THR A 402 35.23 -1.40 -9.90
C THR A 402 36.06 -2.12 -10.99
N PRO A 403 37.40 -2.21 -10.86
CA PRO A 403 38.27 -2.75 -11.92
C PRO A 403 37.96 -4.19 -12.34
N ILE A 404 37.51 -5.04 -11.42
CA ILE A 404 37.16 -6.43 -11.73
C ILE A 404 35.88 -6.51 -12.56
N ASP A 405 34.88 -5.66 -12.28
CA ASP A 405 33.63 -5.58 -13.04
C ASP A 405 33.88 -5.02 -14.45
N ALA A 406 34.71 -3.97 -14.59
CA ALA A 406 35.12 -3.44 -15.89
C ALA A 406 35.87 -4.49 -16.73
N SER A 407 36.76 -5.25 -16.11
CA SER A 407 37.52 -6.32 -16.80
C SER A 407 36.62 -7.46 -17.27
N LEU A 408 35.61 -7.84 -16.47
CA LEU A 408 34.61 -8.84 -16.85
C LEU A 408 33.69 -8.33 -17.96
N ASP A 409 33.27 -7.07 -17.91
CA ASP A 409 32.43 -6.43 -18.93
C ASP A 409 33.13 -6.40 -20.30
N ALA A 410 34.42 -6.05 -20.35
CA ALA A 410 35.20 -6.02 -21.59
C ALA A 410 35.24 -7.38 -22.33
N LEU A 411 35.15 -8.48 -21.59
CA LEU A 411 35.11 -9.85 -22.10
C LEU A 411 33.69 -10.36 -22.41
N THR A 412 32.66 -9.69 -21.89
CA THR A 412 31.26 -10.15 -21.95
C THR A 412 30.35 -9.11 -22.62
N ALA A 413 29.48 -8.45 -21.86
CA ALA A 413 28.44 -7.56 -22.36
C ALA A 413 29.00 -6.29 -23.02
N ARG A 414 30.18 -5.82 -22.65
CA ARG A 414 30.74 -4.54 -23.13
C ARG A 414 29.74 -3.39 -22.95
N ALA A 415 29.02 -3.38 -21.84
CA ALA A 415 28.03 -2.36 -21.51
C ALA A 415 28.68 -1.01 -21.18
N GLU A 416 29.92 -1.00 -20.68
CA GLU A 416 30.68 0.21 -20.33
C GLU A 416 30.85 1.19 -21.51
N GLY A 417 30.84 2.48 -21.21
CA GLY A 417 31.00 3.58 -22.16
C GLY A 417 29.69 4.14 -22.70
N ARG A 418 29.75 4.75 -23.89
CA ARG A 418 28.63 5.49 -24.49
C ARG A 418 27.59 4.56 -25.10
N TYR A 419 26.31 4.77 -24.76
CA TYR A 419 25.17 4.09 -25.35
C TYR A 419 24.09 5.08 -25.80
N GLN A 420 23.20 4.63 -26.67
CA GLN A 420 22.02 5.36 -27.13
C GLN A 420 20.82 4.42 -27.07
N LYS A 421 19.69 4.94 -26.60
CA LYS A 421 18.43 4.19 -26.60
C LYS A 421 17.25 5.06 -27.00
N THR A 422 16.26 4.41 -27.60
CA THR A 422 14.98 5.01 -27.95
C THR A 422 13.87 4.22 -27.29
N ASN A 423 12.96 4.91 -26.59
CA ASN A 423 11.77 4.32 -26.00
C ASN A 423 10.53 4.90 -26.68
N PHE A 424 9.57 4.06 -26.98
CA PHE A 424 8.28 4.45 -27.55
C PHE A 424 7.15 3.84 -26.73
N ASN A 425 6.14 4.63 -26.42
CA ASN A 425 4.89 4.17 -25.82
C ASN A 425 3.70 4.73 -26.60
N PHE A 426 2.69 3.90 -26.81
CA PHE A 426 1.40 4.31 -27.35
C PHE A 426 0.29 3.56 -26.62
N SER A 427 -0.81 4.25 -26.31
CA SER A 427 -2.02 3.63 -25.78
C SER A 427 -3.28 4.29 -26.32
N ARG A 428 -4.34 3.50 -26.43
CA ARG A 428 -5.67 3.93 -26.85
C ARG A 428 -6.73 3.31 -25.96
N LEU A 429 -7.67 4.12 -25.48
CA LEU A 429 -8.93 3.68 -24.89
C LEU A 429 -10.07 4.03 -25.86
N GLN A 430 -10.79 3.01 -26.34
CA GLN A 430 -11.90 3.14 -27.26
C GLN A 430 -13.21 2.73 -26.58
N THR A 431 -14.19 3.61 -26.51
CA THR A 431 -15.55 3.22 -26.12
C THR A 431 -16.22 2.52 -27.30
N ILE A 432 -16.79 1.33 -27.08
CA ILE A 432 -17.43 0.51 -28.15
C ILE A 432 -18.97 0.45 -27.96
N GLY A 433 -19.47 0.93 -26.82
CA GLY A 433 -20.91 1.02 -26.52
C GLY A 433 -21.39 -0.04 -25.54
N ASN A 434 -22.65 0.06 -25.07
CA ASN A 434 -23.23 -0.83 -24.07
C ASN A 434 -22.40 -0.98 -22.77
N GLY A 435 -21.67 0.07 -22.39
CA GLY A 435 -20.76 0.04 -21.23
C GLY A 435 -19.46 -0.73 -21.47
N TYR A 436 -19.14 -1.12 -22.70
CA TYR A 436 -17.85 -1.73 -23.05
C TYR A 436 -16.85 -0.68 -23.56
N SER A 437 -15.60 -0.84 -23.16
CA SER A 437 -14.45 -0.15 -23.74
C SER A 437 -13.31 -1.12 -24.01
N LEU A 438 -12.48 -0.81 -25.01
CA LEU A 438 -11.28 -1.57 -25.36
C LEU A 438 -10.07 -0.69 -25.13
N PHE A 439 -9.16 -1.17 -24.29
CA PHE A 439 -7.87 -0.54 -24.04
C PHE A 439 -6.77 -1.34 -24.74
N GLY A 440 -5.90 -0.66 -25.48
CA GLY A 440 -4.71 -1.25 -26.06
C GLY A 440 -3.48 -0.40 -25.78
N SER A 441 -2.34 -1.02 -25.47
CA SER A 441 -1.07 -0.31 -25.31
C SER A 441 0.12 -1.09 -25.84
N VAL A 442 1.10 -0.37 -26.37
CA VAL A 442 2.38 -0.89 -26.85
C VAL A 442 3.52 -0.06 -26.26
N THR A 443 4.52 -0.73 -25.69
CA THR A 443 5.79 -0.14 -25.25
C THR A 443 6.92 -0.81 -26.01
N ALA A 444 7.88 -0.06 -26.52
CA ALA A 444 9.04 -0.58 -27.22
C ALA A 444 10.33 0.13 -26.81
N GLN A 445 11.45 -0.60 -26.88
CA GLN A 445 12.80 -0.09 -26.64
C GLN A 445 13.75 -0.59 -27.73
N TRP A 446 14.64 0.30 -28.19
CA TRP A 446 15.76 -0.03 -29.07
C TRP A 446 17.05 0.56 -28.52
N ALA A 447 18.16 -0.15 -28.74
CA ALA A 447 19.48 0.23 -28.25
C ALA A 447 20.54 0.05 -29.34
N ASN A 448 21.55 0.91 -29.35
CA ASN A 448 22.64 0.81 -30.32
C ASN A 448 23.76 -0.16 -29.90
N LYS A 449 23.77 -0.62 -28.65
CA LYS A 449 24.73 -1.56 -28.06
C LYS A 449 24.10 -2.29 -26.87
N ASN A 450 24.87 -3.20 -26.28
CA ASN A 450 24.49 -3.84 -25.02
C ASN A 450 24.33 -2.82 -23.89
N LEU A 451 23.25 -2.95 -23.12
CA LEU A 451 22.91 -2.04 -22.02
C LEU A 451 23.21 -2.67 -20.65
N ASP A 452 23.50 -1.82 -19.67
CA ASP A 452 23.49 -2.24 -18.27
C ASP A 452 22.05 -2.55 -17.81
N SER A 453 21.94 -3.42 -16.80
CA SER A 453 20.69 -3.79 -16.12
C SER A 453 19.79 -2.61 -15.73
N SER A 454 20.36 -1.43 -15.43
CA SER A 454 19.62 -0.19 -15.12
C SER A 454 18.90 0.46 -16.30
N GLU A 455 19.19 0.02 -17.53
CA GLU A 455 18.68 0.63 -18.76
C GLU A 455 17.89 -0.34 -19.64
N LYS A 456 17.89 -1.64 -19.32
CA LYS A 456 17.17 -2.68 -20.06
C LYS A 456 15.66 -2.58 -19.85
N LEU A 457 14.90 -2.99 -20.87
CA LEU A 457 13.45 -3.13 -20.77
C LEU A 457 13.13 -4.44 -20.04
N SER A 458 12.42 -4.35 -18.90
CA SER A 458 11.94 -5.53 -18.19
C SER A 458 10.57 -6.01 -18.71
N LEU A 459 10.44 -7.33 -18.85
CA LEU A 459 9.17 -8.03 -18.99
C LEU A 459 8.79 -8.66 -17.64
N GLY A 460 7.50 -8.62 -17.34
CA GLY A 460 6.92 -9.22 -16.14
C GLY A 460 6.42 -8.19 -15.14
N GLY A 461 5.59 -8.63 -14.22
CA GLY A 461 4.93 -7.79 -13.23
C GLY A 461 3.68 -7.07 -13.75
N PRO A 462 3.08 -6.22 -12.90
CA PRO A 462 1.78 -5.59 -13.17
C PRO A 462 1.83 -4.55 -14.29
N ASN A 463 2.99 -3.94 -14.52
CA ASN A 463 3.22 -3.02 -15.65
C ASN A 463 3.83 -3.71 -16.88
N GLY A 464 4.17 -5.00 -16.76
CA GLY A 464 4.68 -5.85 -17.83
C GLY A 464 3.64 -6.89 -18.27
N VAL A 465 4.09 -8.13 -18.41
CA VAL A 465 3.23 -9.30 -18.61
C VAL A 465 2.79 -9.81 -17.23
N ARG A 466 1.53 -9.56 -16.86
CA ARG A 466 1.02 -9.78 -15.49
C ARG A 466 1.14 -11.22 -14.97
N ALA A 467 1.23 -12.21 -15.85
CA ALA A 467 1.38 -13.61 -15.45
C ALA A 467 2.75 -13.93 -14.82
N TYR A 468 3.72 -13.02 -14.91
CA TYR A 468 5.10 -13.23 -14.48
C TYR A 468 5.52 -12.26 -13.35
N PRO A 469 6.54 -12.60 -12.54
CA PRO A 469 7.01 -11.73 -11.47
C PRO A 469 7.66 -10.46 -12.01
N VAL A 470 7.79 -9.46 -11.14
CA VAL A 470 8.49 -8.21 -11.47
C VAL A 470 9.97 -8.51 -11.68
N GLY A 471 10.51 -8.12 -12.84
CA GLY A 471 11.92 -8.37 -13.18
C GLY A 471 12.19 -9.74 -13.83
N GLU A 472 11.16 -10.48 -14.21
CA GLU A 472 11.25 -11.84 -14.78
C GLU A 472 12.25 -11.97 -15.95
N VAL A 473 12.18 -11.07 -16.94
CA VAL A 473 13.16 -11.01 -18.04
C VAL A 473 13.55 -9.56 -18.27
N ALA A 474 14.79 -9.30 -18.67
CA ALA A 474 15.20 -7.98 -19.15
C ALA A 474 15.99 -8.10 -20.47
N GLY A 475 15.88 -7.10 -21.35
CA GLY A 475 16.66 -7.05 -22.59
C GLY A 475 16.95 -5.64 -23.08
N ASP A 476 17.96 -5.52 -23.94
CA ASP A 476 18.39 -4.24 -24.51
C ASP A 476 17.35 -3.66 -25.47
N GLU A 477 16.72 -4.54 -26.25
CA GLU A 477 15.65 -4.22 -27.19
C GLU A 477 14.41 -5.06 -26.86
N GLY A 478 13.22 -4.52 -27.08
CA GLY A 478 12.02 -5.31 -26.90
C GLY A 478 10.73 -4.56 -27.17
N VAL A 479 9.63 -5.31 -27.17
CA VAL A 479 8.28 -4.80 -27.30
C VAL A 479 7.37 -5.51 -26.30
N LEU A 480 6.47 -4.75 -25.68
CA LEU A 480 5.43 -5.20 -24.76
C LEU A 480 4.10 -4.67 -25.28
N GLY A 481 3.11 -5.55 -25.41
CA GLY A 481 1.74 -5.26 -25.80
C GLY A 481 0.74 -5.68 -24.73
N ARG A 482 -0.33 -4.92 -24.59
CA ARG A 482 -1.45 -5.20 -23.70
C ARG A 482 -2.76 -4.87 -24.39
N LEU A 483 -3.75 -5.75 -24.20
CA LEU A 483 -5.11 -5.56 -24.67
C LEU A 483 -6.08 -5.88 -23.52
N GLU A 484 -7.03 -5.00 -23.25
CA GLU A 484 -8.05 -5.18 -22.21
C GLU A 484 -9.44 -4.85 -22.75
N LEU A 485 -10.37 -5.79 -22.61
CA LEU A 485 -11.79 -5.54 -22.75
C LEU A 485 -12.35 -5.19 -21.38
N ARG A 486 -12.91 -4.00 -21.25
CA ARG A 486 -13.43 -3.46 -20.00
C ARG A 486 -14.93 -3.31 -20.07
N LYS A 487 -15.62 -3.60 -18.97
CA LYS A 487 -17.07 -3.52 -18.85
C LYS A 487 -17.43 -2.75 -17.60
N TYR A 488 -18.17 -1.65 -17.77
CA TYR A 488 -18.84 -0.97 -16.67
C TYR A 488 -19.88 -1.92 -16.04
N LEU A 489 -19.71 -2.19 -14.75
CA LEU A 489 -20.56 -3.11 -13.98
C LEU A 489 -21.66 -2.39 -13.19
N GLY A 490 -21.51 -1.09 -12.97
CA GLY A 490 -22.48 -0.27 -12.23
C GLY A 490 -21.82 0.72 -11.28
N ASN A 491 -22.67 1.45 -10.56
CA ASN A 491 -22.29 2.30 -9.44
C ASN A 491 -22.86 1.67 -8.16
N PHE A 492 -21.99 1.26 -7.25
CA PHE A 492 -22.33 0.60 -5.99
C PHE A 492 -21.93 1.53 -4.85
N SER A 493 -22.91 2.10 -4.15
CA SER A 493 -22.68 3.00 -3.00
C SER A 493 -21.72 4.16 -3.30
N GLY A 494 -21.78 4.72 -4.51
CA GLY A 494 -20.91 5.82 -4.95
C GLY A 494 -19.56 5.39 -5.53
N ALA A 495 -19.25 4.09 -5.57
CA ALA A 495 -18.09 3.52 -6.25
C ALA A 495 -18.49 3.00 -7.65
N ILE A 496 -17.78 3.45 -8.68
CA ILE A 496 -17.91 2.93 -10.04
C ILE A 496 -17.07 1.66 -10.15
N ALA A 497 -17.70 0.55 -10.55
CA ALA A 497 -17.03 -0.72 -10.77
C ALA A 497 -16.89 -1.04 -12.26
N GLU A 498 -15.73 -1.53 -12.65
CA GLU A 498 -15.41 -1.97 -14.00
C GLU A 498 -14.74 -3.34 -13.95
N GLY A 499 -15.30 -4.32 -14.67
CA GLY A 499 -14.68 -5.63 -14.86
C GLY A 499 -13.78 -5.61 -16.09
N THR A 500 -12.66 -6.30 -16.03
CA THR A 500 -11.68 -6.37 -17.13
C THR A 500 -11.34 -7.81 -17.49
N LEU A 501 -11.20 -8.06 -18.78
CA LEU A 501 -10.55 -9.24 -19.34
C LEU A 501 -9.33 -8.76 -20.10
N PHE A 502 -8.18 -9.38 -19.89
CA PHE A 502 -6.94 -8.90 -20.49
C PHE A 502 -6.07 -10.01 -21.08
N ALA A 503 -5.23 -9.60 -22.03
CA ALA A 503 -4.11 -10.37 -22.55
C ALA A 503 -2.88 -9.46 -22.67
N ASP A 504 -1.74 -9.95 -22.18
CA ASP A 504 -0.44 -9.28 -22.23
C ASP A 504 0.55 -10.18 -23.00
N ALA A 505 1.44 -9.56 -23.77
CA ALA A 505 2.47 -10.26 -24.53
C ALA A 505 3.73 -9.40 -24.62
N GLY A 506 4.89 -9.97 -24.43
CA GLY A 506 6.17 -9.27 -24.54
C GLY A 506 7.25 -10.12 -25.18
N LYS A 507 8.17 -9.49 -25.89
CA LYS A 507 9.36 -10.13 -26.44
C LYS A 507 10.56 -9.19 -26.32
N VAL A 508 11.68 -9.71 -25.85
CA VAL A 508 12.94 -8.98 -25.76
C VAL A 508 14.06 -9.70 -26.49
N ARG A 509 15.03 -8.92 -26.95
CA ARG A 509 16.37 -9.36 -27.28
C ARG A 509 17.26 -9.05 -26.08
N VAL A 510 17.80 -10.08 -25.42
CA VAL A 510 18.52 -9.94 -24.14
C VAL A 510 19.74 -9.05 -24.31
N ASN A 511 20.56 -9.35 -25.32
CA ASN A 511 21.76 -8.60 -25.68
C ASN A 511 21.74 -8.17 -27.16
N LYS A 512 21.99 -6.89 -27.42
CA LYS A 512 22.12 -6.32 -28.77
C LYS A 512 23.23 -7.02 -29.56
N ASP A 513 24.37 -7.26 -28.93
CA ASP A 513 25.56 -7.91 -29.47
C ASP A 513 25.95 -9.09 -28.56
N PRO A 514 25.41 -10.30 -28.81
CA PRO A 514 25.68 -11.47 -27.98
C PRO A 514 27.16 -11.88 -28.02
N TRP A 515 27.71 -12.31 -26.89
CA TRP A 515 29.10 -12.79 -26.78
C TRP A 515 29.21 -14.31 -26.59
N ASP A 516 28.08 -15.01 -26.43
CA ASP A 516 28.00 -16.46 -26.31
C ASP A 516 26.87 -17.05 -27.17
N ARG A 517 26.57 -18.34 -26.98
CA ARG A 517 25.51 -19.07 -27.69
C ARG A 517 24.23 -19.23 -26.86
N SER A 518 24.08 -18.47 -25.77
CA SER A 518 22.87 -18.50 -24.95
C SER A 518 21.65 -18.03 -25.74
N GLU A 519 20.46 -18.38 -25.28
CA GLU A 519 19.22 -17.91 -25.89
C GLU A 519 19.09 -16.40 -25.73
N ASN A 520 19.13 -15.68 -26.86
CA ASN A 520 19.16 -14.22 -26.86
C ASN A 520 17.78 -13.57 -27.11
N HIS A 521 16.73 -14.37 -27.30
CA HIS A 521 15.38 -13.90 -27.56
C HIS A 521 14.40 -14.58 -26.61
N LEU A 522 13.77 -13.80 -25.74
CA LEU A 522 12.87 -14.32 -24.73
C LEU A 522 11.49 -13.67 -24.88
N SER A 523 10.44 -14.47 -24.76
CA SER A 523 9.05 -14.02 -24.87
C SER A 523 8.25 -14.42 -23.64
N ARG A 524 7.22 -13.64 -23.31
CA ARG A 524 6.32 -13.84 -22.17
C ARG A 524 4.89 -13.51 -22.59
N TYR A 525 3.93 -14.35 -22.21
CA TYR A 525 2.51 -14.17 -22.55
C TYR A 525 1.63 -14.46 -21.33
N GLY A 526 0.55 -13.70 -21.16
CA GLY A 526 -0.37 -13.90 -20.06
C GLY A 526 -1.76 -13.42 -20.38
N TYR A 527 -2.75 -13.94 -19.68
CA TYR A 527 -4.12 -13.49 -19.78
C TYR A 527 -4.77 -13.54 -18.40
N GLY A 528 -5.91 -12.86 -18.25
CA GLY A 528 -6.58 -12.87 -16.96
C GLY A 528 -7.80 -11.99 -16.90
N LEU A 529 -8.24 -11.81 -15.67
CA LEU A 529 -9.43 -11.04 -15.31
C LEU A 529 -9.09 -10.06 -14.20
N GLY A 530 -9.78 -8.94 -14.16
CA GLY A 530 -9.58 -7.94 -13.13
C GLY A 530 -10.83 -7.13 -12.84
N VAL A 531 -10.73 -6.33 -11.79
CA VAL A 531 -11.75 -5.39 -11.35
C VAL A 531 -11.07 -4.08 -10.99
N ASN A 532 -11.58 -2.98 -11.55
CA ASN A 532 -11.19 -1.63 -11.21
C ASN A 532 -12.37 -0.98 -10.45
N LEU A 533 -12.09 -0.38 -9.31
CA LEU A 533 -13.07 0.37 -8.52
C LEU A 533 -12.62 1.82 -8.39
N TYR A 534 -13.52 2.76 -8.65
CA TYR A 534 -13.28 4.19 -8.57
C TYR A 534 -14.27 4.82 -7.59
N HIS A 535 -13.79 5.36 -6.48
CA HIS A 535 -14.60 6.02 -5.48
C HIS A 535 -13.99 7.35 -5.05
N ARG A 536 -14.57 8.47 -5.49
CA ARG A 536 -14.01 9.82 -5.30
C ARG A 536 -12.57 9.90 -5.84
N ASP A 537 -11.57 10.17 -4.98
CA ASP A 537 -10.15 10.17 -5.36
C ASP A 537 -9.45 8.82 -5.09
N LEU A 538 -10.19 7.78 -4.70
CA LEU A 538 -9.68 6.43 -4.47
C LEU A 538 -9.81 5.58 -5.74
N VAL A 539 -8.74 4.89 -6.10
CA VAL A 539 -8.67 3.92 -7.19
C VAL A 539 -8.18 2.61 -6.63
N MET A 540 -8.93 1.53 -6.85
CA MET A 540 -8.50 0.17 -6.55
C MET A 540 -8.43 -0.64 -7.82
N ASN A 541 -7.38 -1.44 -7.97
CA ASN A 541 -7.26 -2.38 -9.07
C ASN A 541 -6.88 -3.74 -8.50
N ALA A 542 -7.63 -4.77 -8.86
CA ALA A 542 -7.31 -6.17 -8.60
C ALA A 542 -7.25 -6.91 -9.92
N SER A 543 -6.24 -7.75 -10.13
CA SER A 543 -6.16 -8.60 -11.32
C SER A 543 -5.59 -9.97 -11.00
N LEU A 544 -6.20 -11.01 -11.56
CA LEU A 544 -5.75 -12.39 -11.47
C LEU A 544 -5.24 -12.81 -12.86
N ALA A 545 -3.96 -13.14 -12.93
CA ALA A 545 -3.26 -13.46 -14.16
C ALA A 545 -2.82 -14.93 -14.22
N PHE A 546 -2.88 -15.48 -15.43
CA PHE A 546 -2.54 -16.86 -15.75
C PHE A 546 -1.51 -16.89 -16.89
N SER A 547 -0.53 -17.78 -16.76
CA SER A 547 0.42 -18.12 -17.82
C SER A 547 -0.10 -19.31 -18.63
N PRO A 548 0.07 -19.35 -19.97
CA PRO A 548 -0.25 -20.50 -20.80
C PRO A 548 0.72 -21.68 -20.64
N GLY A 549 1.72 -21.61 -19.75
CA GLY A 549 2.61 -22.72 -19.41
C GLY A 549 4.08 -22.54 -19.81
N ASP A 550 4.49 -21.37 -20.30
CA ASP A 550 5.91 -21.05 -20.48
C ASP A 550 6.54 -20.78 -19.10
N ASP A 551 7.62 -21.51 -18.80
CA ASP A 551 8.31 -21.56 -17.50
C ASP A 551 8.73 -20.14 -17.02
N PRO A 552 8.20 -19.66 -15.88
CA PRO A 552 8.81 -18.52 -15.20
C PRO A 552 10.24 -18.90 -14.76
N THR A 553 11.19 -17.98 -14.94
CA THR A 553 12.62 -18.21 -14.60
C THR A 553 12.87 -18.22 -13.09
N SER A 554 11.95 -17.65 -12.31
CA SER A 554 12.13 -17.38 -10.88
C SER A 554 11.03 -17.95 -9.97
N ASP A 555 10.11 -18.77 -10.50
CA ASP A 555 8.96 -19.28 -9.74
C ASP A 555 8.43 -20.64 -10.26
N ASP A 556 7.45 -21.22 -9.55
CA ASP A 556 6.82 -22.50 -9.89
C ASP A 556 5.93 -22.41 -11.15
N ARG A 557 5.90 -23.49 -11.94
CA ARG A 557 5.31 -23.58 -13.29
C ARG A 557 3.81 -23.28 -13.36
N ALA A 558 3.10 -23.40 -12.24
CA ALA A 558 1.65 -23.23 -12.15
C ALA A 558 1.22 -21.96 -11.37
N ALA A 559 2.15 -21.05 -11.07
CA ALA A 559 1.87 -19.88 -10.23
C ALA A 559 0.81 -18.97 -10.87
N LYS A 560 -0.33 -18.82 -10.17
CA LYS A 560 -1.36 -17.82 -10.47
C LYS A 560 -0.98 -16.53 -9.77
N ARG A 561 -1.05 -15.39 -10.45
CA ARG A 561 -0.65 -14.10 -9.86
C ARG A 561 -1.85 -13.22 -9.59
N LEU A 562 -2.04 -12.89 -8.33
CA LEU A 562 -2.96 -11.84 -7.91
C LEU A 562 -2.16 -10.54 -7.75
N TRP A 563 -2.52 -9.51 -8.51
CA TRP A 563 -2.04 -8.15 -8.32
C TRP A 563 -3.14 -7.31 -7.69
N PHE A 564 -2.77 -6.51 -6.72
CA PHE A 564 -3.67 -5.62 -6.02
C PHE A 564 -2.99 -4.28 -5.80
N SER A 565 -3.74 -3.20 -6.01
CA SER A 565 -3.32 -1.84 -5.73
C SER A 565 -4.50 -1.02 -5.23
N VAL A 566 -4.26 -0.19 -4.22
CA VAL A 566 -5.18 0.83 -3.74
C VAL A 566 -4.41 2.13 -3.70
N THR A 567 -4.93 3.19 -4.30
CA THR A 567 -4.28 4.49 -4.35
C THR A 567 -5.31 5.59 -4.13
N GLY A 568 -5.00 6.58 -3.31
CA GLY A 568 -5.89 7.71 -3.09
C GLY A 568 -5.29 8.81 -2.24
N SER A 569 -6.04 9.90 -2.07
CA SER A 569 -5.74 10.91 -1.06
C SER A 569 -6.11 10.38 0.34
N PRO A 570 -5.44 10.83 1.42
CA PRO A 570 -5.82 10.44 2.79
C PRO A 570 -7.30 10.64 3.10
N GLN A 571 -7.92 11.69 2.53
CA GLN A 571 -9.35 11.99 2.66
C GLN A 571 -10.23 10.98 1.92
N ALA A 572 -9.77 10.42 0.80
CA ALA A 572 -10.52 9.41 0.06
C ALA A 572 -10.50 8.05 0.78
N PHE A 573 -9.39 7.68 1.42
CA PHE A 573 -9.35 6.53 2.32
C PHE A 573 -10.33 6.72 3.50
N ALA A 574 -10.37 7.92 4.11
CA ALA A 574 -11.32 8.23 5.16
C ALA A 574 -12.80 8.25 4.69
N GLY A 575 -13.04 8.67 3.45
CA GLY A 575 -14.36 8.76 2.82
C GLY A 575 -14.95 7.43 2.38
N LEU A 576 -14.12 6.50 1.87
CA LEU A 576 -14.57 5.14 1.59
C LEU A 576 -15.09 4.47 2.88
N ALA A 577 -14.34 4.61 3.97
CA ALA A 577 -14.76 4.08 5.25
C ALA A 577 -16.08 4.69 5.76
N SER A 578 -16.38 5.97 5.49
CA SER A 578 -17.67 6.58 5.89
C SER A 578 -18.86 6.07 5.09
N ASP A 579 -18.63 5.71 3.84
CA ASP A 579 -19.67 5.30 2.89
C ASP A 579 -19.91 3.78 2.94
N LEU A 580 -18.93 2.98 3.40
CA LEU A 580 -19.03 1.52 3.52
C LEU A 580 -19.59 0.99 4.85
N GLY A 581 -19.78 1.83 5.87
CA GLY A 581 -20.44 1.44 7.13
C GLY A 581 -19.65 0.46 8.00
N SER A 582 -19.14 0.94 9.15
CA SER A 582 -18.45 0.07 10.11
C SER A 582 -19.45 -0.77 10.92
N LYS A 583 -19.71 -2.03 10.54
CA LYS A 583 -20.44 -2.97 11.39
C LYS A 583 -19.88 -4.40 11.30
N GLY A 584 -19.26 -4.83 12.41
CA GLY A 584 -19.13 -6.23 12.82
C GLY A 584 -17.93 -6.99 12.25
N GLU A 585 -16.91 -7.21 13.07
CA GLU A 585 -15.90 -8.25 12.84
C GLU A 585 -16.53 -9.65 13.05
N ASP A 586 -15.96 -10.68 12.41
CA ASP A 586 -16.19 -12.11 12.68
C ASP A 586 -17.63 -12.63 12.47
N PHE A 587 -18.32 -12.17 11.42
CA PHE A 587 -19.70 -12.57 11.08
C PHE A 587 -20.72 -12.42 12.23
N ALA A 588 -20.41 -11.60 13.24
CA ALA A 588 -21.33 -11.27 14.33
C ALA A 588 -22.64 -10.67 13.80
N VAL A 589 -22.58 -10.05 12.62
CA VAL A 589 -23.73 -9.70 11.80
C VAL A 589 -23.57 -10.42 10.44
N ALA A 590 -24.51 -11.31 10.12
CA ALA A 590 -24.51 -12.07 8.86
C ALA A 590 -24.98 -11.21 7.68
N GLU A 591 -24.22 -10.16 7.37
CA GLU A 591 -24.47 -9.26 6.24
C GLU A 591 -23.77 -9.78 4.97
N THR A 592 -24.41 -9.61 3.82
CA THR A 592 -23.84 -9.99 2.52
C THR A 592 -23.06 -8.85 1.87
N ASP A 593 -23.17 -7.65 2.41
CA ASP A 593 -22.46 -6.48 1.91
C ASP A 593 -20.96 -6.67 2.01
N THR A 594 -20.24 -6.18 1.01
CA THR A 594 -18.77 -6.21 1.02
C THR A 594 -18.27 -5.01 1.81
N VAL A 595 -17.66 -5.27 2.95
CA VAL A 595 -17.18 -4.26 3.90
C VAL A 595 -15.67 -4.42 4.04
N ILE A 596 -14.95 -3.31 3.90
CA ILE A 596 -13.54 -3.21 4.25
C ILE A 596 -13.48 -2.53 5.61
N TYR A 597 -12.77 -3.14 6.55
CA TYR A 597 -12.65 -2.66 7.92
C TYR A 597 -11.21 -2.73 8.40
N GLY A 598 -10.90 -2.08 9.51
CA GLY A 598 -9.64 -2.31 10.20
C GLY A 598 -9.46 -1.47 11.45
N ASP A 599 -8.41 -1.80 12.19
CA ASP A 599 -7.98 -1.10 13.40
C ASP A 599 -6.47 -0.88 13.33
N PHE A 600 -6.05 0.37 13.47
CA PHE A 600 -4.65 0.77 13.48
C PHE A 600 -4.34 1.47 14.78
N GLY A 601 -3.55 0.83 15.63
CA GLY A 601 -3.06 1.44 16.85
C GLY A 601 -1.54 1.39 16.97
N ILE A 602 -0.98 2.44 17.55
CA ILE A 602 0.44 2.52 17.93
C ILE A 602 0.58 3.01 19.36
N VAL A 603 1.48 2.37 20.09
CA VAL A 603 1.70 2.59 21.52
C VAL A 603 3.19 2.75 21.78
N PRO A 604 3.73 3.98 21.77
CA PRO A 604 4.98 4.27 22.44
C PRO A 604 4.80 4.09 23.96
N GLU A 605 5.62 3.22 24.55
CA GLU A 605 5.62 2.94 25.98
C GLU A 605 7.05 2.78 26.51
N TYR A 606 7.23 3.21 27.75
CA TYR A 606 8.43 2.96 28.54
C TYR A 606 8.21 1.73 29.39
N VAL A 607 9.10 0.75 29.26
CA VAL A 607 9.04 -0.51 29.98
C VAL A 607 10.17 -0.57 31.00
N ASP A 608 9.81 -0.87 32.24
CA ASP A 608 10.73 -1.04 33.35
C ASP A 608 10.66 -2.47 33.90
N ARG A 609 11.83 -3.02 34.26
CA ARG A 609 12.00 -4.42 34.66
C ARG A 609 12.96 -4.49 35.84
N HIS A 610 12.48 -4.83 37.02
CA HIS A 610 13.31 -4.86 38.22
C HIS A 610 12.88 -5.94 39.22
N GLY A 611 13.71 -6.15 40.24
CA GLY A 611 13.36 -7.01 41.36
C GLY A 611 13.35 -8.52 41.03
N ALA A 612 14.14 -8.95 40.05
CA ALA A 612 14.35 -10.38 39.80
C ALA A 612 14.83 -11.09 41.07
N THR A 613 14.30 -12.28 41.34
CA THR A 613 14.72 -13.08 42.50
C THR A 613 16.22 -13.38 42.40
N PRO A 614 16.99 -13.15 43.48
CA PRO A 614 18.42 -13.43 43.52
C PRO A 614 18.75 -14.84 43.05
N ALA A 615 19.89 -14.98 42.36
CA ALA A 615 20.34 -16.28 41.86
C ALA A 615 20.43 -17.28 43.02
N ALA A 616 19.85 -18.47 42.84
CA ALA A 616 19.85 -19.53 43.83
C ALA A 616 20.19 -20.87 43.18
N PRO A 617 20.79 -21.82 43.93
CA PRO A 617 21.06 -23.16 43.41
C PRO A 617 19.77 -23.84 42.92
N ALA A 618 19.92 -24.69 41.91
CA ALA A 618 18.84 -25.52 41.41
C ALA A 618 18.30 -26.46 42.52
N ASN A 619 17.03 -26.30 42.89
CA ASN A 619 16.28 -27.18 43.80
C ASN A 619 15.28 -28.06 43.01
N GLN A 620 15.44 -29.38 43.01
CA GLN A 620 14.63 -30.31 42.19
C GLN A 620 13.12 -30.30 42.54
N ASN A 621 12.75 -29.81 43.72
CA ASN A 621 11.35 -29.70 44.15
C ASN A 621 10.65 -28.46 43.55
N ARG A 622 11.38 -27.54 42.89
CA ARG A 622 10.87 -26.25 42.42
C ARG A 622 10.87 -26.14 40.89
N LEU A 623 9.84 -25.47 40.37
CA LEU A 623 9.57 -25.39 38.93
C LEU A 623 10.45 -24.40 38.14
N ALA A 624 11.12 -23.47 38.82
CA ALA A 624 12.02 -22.49 38.20
C ALA A 624 13.35 -22.38 38.97
N THR A 625 14.41 -21.96 38.27
CA THR A 625 15.68 -21.56 38.89
C THR A 625 15.83 -20.04 38.83
N PRO A 626 15.75 -19.33 39.97
CA PRO A 626 16.12 -17.93 40.03
C PRO A 626 17.55 -17.73 39.53
N ASN A 627 17.73 -16.81 38.59
CA ASN A 627 19.03 -16.50 37.99
C ASN A 627 19.53 -15.10 38.34
N GLY A 628 18.79 -14.32 39.13
CA GLY A 628 19.15 -12.94 39.50
C GLY A 628 19.20 -11.95 38.34
N ARG A 629 18.65 -12.31 37.16
CA ARG A 629 18.77 -11.50 35.95
C ARG A 629 17.79 -10.32 35.98
N ASN A 630 18.27 -9.18 36.48
CA ASN A 630 17.63 -7.88 36.20
C ASN A 630 17.98 -7.42 34.78
N MET A 631 17.10 -6.62 34.19
CA MET A 631 17.25 -6.09 32.84
C MET A 631 17.08 -4.57 32.89
N SER A 632 17.70 -3.85 31.96
CA SER A 632 17.50 -2.40 31.85
C SER A 632 16.05 -2.06 31.51
N SER A 633 15.65 -0.83 31.81
CA SER A 633 14.45 -0.25 31.24
C SER A 633 14.69 0.25 29.81
N PHE A 634 13.63 0.39 29.02
CA PHE A 634 13.77 0.81 27.62
C PHE A 634 12.47 1.42 27.07
N TRP A 635 12.59 2.16 25.97
CA TRP A 635 11.46 2.63 25.19
C TRP A 635 11.16 1.69 24.04
N ARG A 636 9.88 1.43 23.79
CA ARG A 636 9.41 0.74 22.60
C ARG A 636 8.17 1.41 22.02
N ALA A 637 7.96 1.29 20.73
CA ALA A 637 6.68 1.52 20.08
C ALA A 637 6.16 0.18 19.57
N ARG A 638 4.91 -0.15 19.88
CA ARG A 638 4.28 -1.40 19.45
C ARG A 638 2.87 -1.18 18.94
N ASP A 639 2.41 -2.04 18.05
CA ASP A 639 1.05 -1.96 17.54
C ASP A 639 0.03 -2.41 18.60
N ASN A 640 -1.19 -1.90 18.48
CA ASN A 640 -2.32 -2.23 19.36
C ASN A 640 -3.17 -3.39 18.80
N VAL A 641 -2.53 -4.45 18.32
CA VAL A 641 -3.21 -5.57 17.63
C VAL A 641 -3.84 -5.09 16.32
N SER A 642 -3.09 -4.32 15.54
CA SER A 642 -3.61 -3.69 14.33
C SER A 642 -3.92 -4.72 13.24
N ALA A 643 -4.97 -4.50 12.47
CA ALA A 643 -5.40 -5.36 11.39
C ALA A 643 -6.18 -4.61 10.31
N ILE A 644 -6.20 -5.16 9.10
CA ILE A 644 -7.09 -4.76 8.01
C ILE A 644 -7.82 -5.99 7.51
N GLY A 645 -9.12 -5.88 7.29
CA GLY A 645 -9.95 -6.97 6.83
C GLY A 645 -10.95 -6.55 5.76
N VAL A 646 -11.44 -7.56 5.05
CA VAL A 646 -12.57 -7.44 4.15
C VAL A 646 -13.46 -8.66 4.36
N HIS A 647 -14.75 -8.43 4.51
CA HIS A 647 -15.75 -9.50 4.51
C HIS A 647 -16.85 -9.20 3.50
N GLY A 648 -17.58 -10.25 3.13
CA GLY A 648 -18.74 -10.14 2.26
C GLY A 648 -19.50 -11.46 2.20
N GLY A 649 -20.57 -11.48 1.40
CA GLY A 649 -21.34 -12.70 1.25
C GLY A 649 -22.25 -12.71 0.04
N TYR A 650 -22.94 -13.82 -0.13
CA TYR A 650 -23.92 -14.06 -1.17
C TYR A 650 -25.13 -14.76 -0.56
N GLY A 651 -26.32 -14.21 -0.80
CA GLY A 651 -27.58 -14.85 -0.43
C GLY A 651 -27.86 -16.05 -1.32
N LEU A 652 -27.92 -17.24 -0.74
CA LEU A 652 -28.30 -18.47 -1.45
C LEU A 652 -29.83 -18.64 -1.49
N SER A 653 -30.51 -18.15 -0.46
CA SER A 653 -31.97 -18.02 -0.34
C SER A 653 -32.30 -16.94 0.69
N ASP A 654 -33.58 -16.75 1.02
CA ASP A 654 -34.00 -15.77 2.03
C ASP A 654 -33.33 -16.03 3.39
N ASP A 655 -33.15 -17.29 3.76
CA ASP A 655 -32.60 -17.69 5.07
C ASP A 655 -31.15 -18.15 5.02
N TRP A 656 -30.61 -18.50 3.85
CA TRP A 656 -29.24 -19.04 3.71
C TRP A 656 -28.29 -18.04 3.06
N LYS A 657 -27.12 -17.89 3.68
CA LYS A 657 -26.05 -17.01 3.20
C LYS A 657 -24.72 -17.75 3.19
N LEU A 658 -23.96 -17.59 2.11
CA LEU A 658 -22.54 -17.91 2.06
C LEU A 658 -21.77 -16.64 2.38
N LEU A 659 -20.94 -16.64 3.41
CA LEU A 659 -20.13 -15.51 3.85
C LEU A 659 -18.64 -15.86 3.73
N TRP A 660 -17.80 -14.85 3.58
CA TRP A 660 -16.35 -14.97 3.56
C TRP A 660 -15.71 -13.75 4.21
N GLN A 661 -14.54 -13.95 4.82
CA GLN A 661 -13.76 -12.91 5.47
C GLN A 661 -12.27 -13.18 5.24
N LEU A 662 -11.52 -12.14 4.94
CA LEU A 662 -10.07 -12.12 4.88
C LEU A 662 -9.58 -11.01 5.79
N GLU A 663 -8.80 -11.33 6.82
CA GLU A 663 -8.20 -10.35 7.72
C GLU A 663 -6.70 -10.58 7.86
N TYR A 664 -5.96 -9.48 7.81
CA TYR A 664 -4.51 -9.46 7.83
C TYR A 664 -4.01 -8.61 9.00
N GLY A 665 -3.29 -9.24 9.92
CA GLY A 665 -2.64 -8.57 11.04
C GLY A 665 -1.45 -7.74 10.56
N ILE A 666 -1.39 -6.50 11.04
CA ILE A 666 -0.31 -5.56 10.76
C ILE A 666 0.40 -5.27 12.07
N SER A 667 1.54 -5.90 12.30
CA SER A 667 2.33 -5.61 13.49
C SER A 667 3.42 -4.59 13.20
N MET A 668 3.64 -3.64 14.10
CA MET A 668 4.69 -2.63 14.02
C MET A 668 5.37 -2.55 15.38
N ASN A 669 6.44 -3.32 15.58
CA ASN A 669 7.21 -3.28 16.81
C ASN A 669 8.56 -2.62 16.55
N TYR A 670 8.86 -1.57 17.30
CA TYR A 670 10.10 -0.84 17.30
C TYR A 670 10.64 -0.75 18.73
N THR A 671 11.90 -1.12 18.94
CA THR A 671 12.56 -1.02 20.25
C THR A 671 13.80 -0.12 20.13
N ALA A 672 13.84 0.95 20.91
CA ALA A 672 14.98 1.87 20.99
C ALA A 672 15.71 1.69 22.32
N SER A 673 16.93 1.14 22.27
CA SER A 673 17.80 0.99 23.43
C SER A 673 19.26 1.01 23.01
N ASP A 674 20.09 1.68 23.81
CA ASP A 674 21.55 1.71 23.74
C ASP A 674 22.21 0.55 24.51
N ASP A 675 21.43 -0.23 25.24
CA ASP A 675 21.89 -1.40 25.99
C ASP A 675 21.93 -2.66 25.10
N LYS A 676 23.11 -3.26 24.99
CA LYS A 676 23.36 -4.50 24.24
C LYS A 676 22.56 -5.72 24.74
N SER A 677 21.95 -5.62 25.93
CA SER A 677 21.05 -6.65 26.47
C SER A 677 19.61 -6.56 25.94
N VAL A 678 19.26 -5.50 25.21
CA VAL A 678 17.96 -5.27 24.56
C VAL A 678 18.11 -5.46 23.06
N ASN A 679 17.21 -6.21 22.40
CA ASN A 679 17.27 -6.39 20.95
C ASN A 679 16.78 -5.11 20.25
N PRO A 680 17.64 -4.34 19.55
CA PRO A 680 17.15 -3.28 18.67
C PRO A 680 16.43 -3.96 17.52
N SER A 681 15.13 -3.71 17.40
CA SER A 681 14.33 -4.38 16.38
C SER A 681 13.26 -3.45 15.85
N ALA A 682 13.17 -3.38 14.53
CA ALA A 682 11.98 -2.97 13.79
C ALA A 682 11.47 -4.22 13.07
N SER A 683 10.48 -4.90 13.63
CA SER A 683 9.96 -6.14 13.07
C SER A 683 8.48 -5.98 12.71
N PRO A 684 8.17 -5.61 11.46
CA PRO A 684 6.82 -5.75 10.97
C PRO A 684 6.55 -7.23 10.71
N SER A 685 5.61 -7.81 11.47
CA SER A 685 5.14 -9.17 11.20
C SER A 685 3.72 -9.10 10.66
N THR A 686 3.45 -9.90 9.64
CA THR A 686 2.11 -10.03 9.09
C THR A 686 1.66 -11.47 9.23
N LYS A 687 0.43 -11.64 9.71
CA LYS A 687 -0.18 -12.95 9.96
C LYS A 687 -1.63 -12.90 9.54
N LEU A 688 -2.11 -13.96 8.89
CA LEU A 688 -3.54 -14.14 8.67
C LEU A 688 -4.25 -14.18 10.01
N ARG A 689 -5.38 -13.49 10.08
CA ARG A 689 -6.27 -13.44 11.23
C ARG A 689 -7.67 -13.69 10.75
N ASN A 690 -8.53 -14.28 11.58
CA ASN A 690 -9.99 -14.37 11.36
C ASN A 690 -10.38 -14.44 9.86
N THR A 691 -9.87 -15.46 9.17
CA THR A 691 -9.91 -15.59 7.72
C THR A 691 -10.52 -16.92 7.36
N GLY A 692 -11.58 -16.91 6.57
CA GLY A 692 -12.26 -18.14 6.17
C GLY A 692 -13.59 -17.89 5.48
N ALA A 693 -14.36 -18.96 5.40
CA ALA A 693 -15.72 -18.93 4.86
C ALA A 693 -16.72 -19.44 5.90
N ALA A 694 -17.97 -18.99 5.78
CA ALA A 694 -19.06 -19.41 6.64
C ALA A 694 -20.33 -19.68 5.83
N PHE A 695 -21.11 -20.67 6.24
CA PHE A 695 -22.51 -20.82 5.87
C PHE A 695 -23.36 -20.39 7.06
N ASN A 696 -24.17 -19.36 6.86
CA ASN A 696 -25.09 -18.87 7.87
C ASN A 696 -26.53 -19.18 7.46
N ASN A 697 -27.31 -19.60 8.44
CA ASN A 697 -28.76 -19.65 8.37
C ASN A 697 -29.39 -19.03 9.62
N THR A 698 -30.47 -18.26 9.44
CA THR A 698 -31.10 -17.54 10.56
C THR A 698 -31.64 -18.47 11.66
N ASP A 699 -32.16 -19.64 11.30
CA ASP A 699 -32.74 -20.61 12.23
C ASP A 699 -31.76 -21.70 12.69
N TYR A 700 -30.76 -22.02 11.87
CA TYR A 700 -29.79 -23.09 12.15
C TYR A 700 -28.41 -22.61 12.59
N GLY A 701 -28.12 -21.31 12.53
CA GLY A 701 -26.86 -20.73 12.99
C GLY A 701 -25.77 -20.66 11.92
N THR A 702 -24.51 -20.59 12.36
CA THR A 702 -23.37 -20.36 11.47
C THR A 702 -22.37 -21.51 11.58
N LEU A 703 -22.03 -22.12 10.44
CA LEU A 703 -20.91 -23.06 10.31
C LEU A 703 -19.77 -22.37 9.59
N LEU A 704 -18.57 -22.33 10.18
CA LEU A 704 -17.41 -21.64 9.63
C LEU A 704 -16.16 -22.52 9.62
N TYR A 705 -15.31 -22.27 8.63
CA TYR A 705 -14.05 -22.98 8.44
C TYR A 705 -12.95 -22.00 8.04
N GLY A 706 -11.77 -22.13 8.66
CA GLY A 706 -10.61 -21.33 8.30
C GLY A 706 -9.64 -21.11 9.46
N VAL A 707 -9.19 -19.87 9.61
CA VAL A 707 -8.32 -19.39 10.68
C VAL A 707 -9.15 -18.50 11.60
N TRP A 708 -9.52 -18.98 12.78
CA TRP A 708 -10.42 -18.27 13.70
C TRP A 708 -9.91 -18.26 15.13
N ASP A 709 -10.29 -17.22 15.88
CA ASP A 709 -10.07 -17.20 17.33
C ASP A 709 -10.93 -18.27 17.99
N MET A 710 -10.33 -19.09 18.87
CA MET A 710 -11.08 -20.15 19.53
C MET A 710 -12.21 -19.57 20.40
N PRO A 711 -13.36 -20.25 20.53
CA PRO A 711 -14.54 -19.74 21.23
C PRO A 711 -14.27 -19.23 22.66
N MET A 712 -13.31 -19.82 23.38
CA MET A 712 -12.94 -19.39 24.72
C MET A 712 -12.27 -18.02 24.75
N LYS A 713 -11.38 -17.74 23.79
CA LYS A 713 -10.72 -16.44 23.66
C LYS A 713 -11.74 -15.38 23.27
N GLU A 714 -12.53 -15.64 22.22
CA GLU A 714 -13.53 -14.71 21.71
C GLU A 714 -14.53 -14.32 22.79
N ALA A 715 -15.13 -15.29 23.47
CA ALA A 715 -16.18 -15.05 24.45
C ALA A 715 -15.71 -14.30 25.71
N THR A 716 -14.40 -14.20 25.96
CA THR A 716 -13.87 -13.56 27.18
C THR A 716 -13.06 -12.29 26.94
N THR A 717 -12.77 -11.96 25.68
CA THR A 717 -11.97 -10.77 25.35
C THR A 717 -12.71 -9.47 25.67
N THR A 718 -14.04 -9.42 25.45
CA THR A 718 -14.87 -8.24 25.72
C THR A 718 -15.06 -7.95 27.21
N LEU A 719 -14.82 -8.94 28.08
CA LEU A 719 -14.88 -8.77 29.53
C LEU A 719 -13.61 -8.10 30.09
N ASP A 720 -12.55 -7.93 29.31
CA ASP A 720 -11.39 -7.14 29.70
C ASP A 720 -11.64 -5.66 29.35
N PRO A 721 -11.58 -4.70 30.30
CA PRO A 721 -11.71 -3.27 29.99
C PRO A 721 -10.73 -2.77 28.92
N PHE A 722 -9.60 -3.46 28.71
CA PHE A 722 -8.58 -3.14 27.71
C PHE A 722 -8.72 -3.95 26.40
N ASN A 723 -9.76 -4.77 26.27
CA ASN A 723 -10.09 -5.60 25.11
C ASN A 723 -8.94 -6.49 24.62
N GLY A 724 -8.00 -6.84 25.50
CA GLY A 724 -6.84 -7.65 25.11
C GLY A 724 -5.94 -7.03 24.03
N LYS A 725 -5.93 -5.70 23.85
CA LYS A 725 -5.17 -5.03 22.77
C LYS A 725 -3.80 -4.48 23.17
N THR A 726 -3.58 -4.17 24.46
CA THR A 726 -2.38 -3.47 24.94
C THR A 726 -1.56 -4.30 25.93
N SER A 727 -0.45 -3.75 26.46
CA SER A 727 0.29 -4.32 27.60
C SER A 727 -0.59 -4.58 28.84
N ALA A 728 -1.80 -4.01 28.92
CA ALA A 728 -2.75 -4.21 30.01
C ALA A 728 -3.64 -5.45 29.84
N ALA A 729 -3.50 -6.18 28.73
CA ALA A 729 -4.34 -7.31 28.39
C ALA A 729 -4.48 -8.33 29.52
N TYR A 730 -5.69 -8.86 29.69
CA TYR A 730 -5.97 -9.90 30.69
C TYR A 730 -5.16 -11.20 30.47
N PHE A 731 -4.74 -11.45 29.22
CA PHE A 731 -3.92 -12.60 28.82
C PHE A 731 -2.57 -12.71 29.52
N ASN A 732 -2.09 -11.62 30.13
CA ASN A 732 -0.86 -11.63 30.94
C ASN A 732 -1.01 -12.52 32.19
N ILE A 733 -2.23 -12.78 32.65
CA ILE A 733 -2.55 -13.59 33.84
C ILE A 733 -3.51 -14.74 33.47
N ILE A 734 -4.60 -14.43 32.80
CA ILE A 734 -5.66 -15.38 32.45
C ILE A 734 -5.25 -16.16 31.20
N GLY A 735 -5.32 -17.48 31.25
CA GLY A 735 -4.88 -18.40 30.19
C GLY A 735 -3.37 -18.55 30.06
N SER A 736 -2.59 -18.01 31.01
CA SER A 736 -1.13 -18.14 31.08
C SER A 736 -0.70 -19.03 32.25
N PRO A 737 0.23 -19.99 32.04
CA PRO A 737 0.72 -20.89 33.09
C PRO A 737 1.83 -20.29 33.97
N GLY A 738 2.36 -19.10 33.63
CA GLY A 738 3.40 -18.42 34.44
C GLY A 738 4.85 -18.82 34.15
N PHE A 739 5.10 -19.43 32.99
CA PHE A 739 6.43 -19.86 32.52
C PHE A 739 6.91 -19.09 31.28
N SER A 740 6.62 -17.79 31.22
CA SER A 740 6.89 -16.93 30.07
C SER A 740 6.28 -17.45 28.76
N ALA A 741 5.06 -17.99 28.85
CA ALA A 741 4.25 -18.31 27.67
C ALA A 741 3.71 -17.01 27.09
N GLY A 742 4.01 -16.73 25.82
CA GLY A 742 3.42 -15.63 25.06
C GLY A 742 2.01 -15.97 24.56
N LEU A 743 1.37 -15.04 23.86
CA LEU A 743 0.20 -15.40 23.04
C LEU A 743 0.62 -16.37 21.93
N SER A 744 -0.14 -17.44 21.72
CA SER A 744 0.01 -18.26 20.51
C SER A 744 -0.44 -17.41 19.32
N THR A 745 0.53 -16.75 18.69
CA THR A 745 0.34 -15.97 17.46
C THR A 745 0.58 -16.81 16.22
N ASN A 746 0.91 -18.09 16.37
CA ASN A 746 1.19 -18.99 15.27
C ASN A 746 -0.12 -19.64 14.84
N VAL A 747 -0.59 -19.21 13.66
CA VAL A 747 -1.74 -19.79 12.97
C VAL A 747 -1.50 -21.28 12.67
N VAL A 748 -0.24 -21.73 12.63
CA VAL A 748 0.17 -23.04 12.12
C VAL A 748 0.44 -24.01 13.27
N GLY A 749 -0.60 -24.63 13.84
CA GLY A 749 -0.55 -25.82 14.72
C GLY A 749 0.57 -25.96 15.76
N PRO A 750 0.86 -27.18 16.26
CA PRO A 750 1.99 -27.39 17.16
C PRO A 750 3.31 -27.11 16.44
N GLN A 751 4.20 -26.32 17.05
CA GLN A 751 5.52 -25.97 16.50
C GLN A 751 6.64 -26.51 17.38
N SER A 752 7.06 -27.75 17.13
CA SER A 752 8.29 -28.33 17.68
C SER A 752 9.05 -29.00 16.53
N TYR A 753 10.19 -28.41 16.15
CA TYR A 753 11.22 -29.09 15.37
C TYR A 753 12.50 -29.06 16.22
N ASP A 754 13.28 -30.15 16.15
CA ASP A 754 14.50 -30.44 16.91
C ASP A 754 15.20 -29.20 17.52
N ASP A 755 15.32 -29.18 18.84
CA ASP A 755 16.02 -28.19 19.68
C ASP A 755 15.41 -26.77 19.83
N THR A 756 14.17 -26.51 19.40
CA THR A 756 13.49 -25.22 19.66
C THR A 756 12.09 -25.37 20.27
N ALA A 757 11.99 -25.42 21.59
CA ALA A 757 10.70 -25.41 22.29
C ALA A 757 10.03 -24.02 22.20
N VAL A 758 8.76 -23.98 21.76
CA VAL A 758 7.95 -22.76 21.69
C VAL A 758 6.92 -22.76 22.82
N ASN A 759 7.24 -22.12 23.96
CA ASN A 759 6.34 -21.98 25.12
C ASN A 759 4.99 -21.32 24.82
N GLY A 760 4.79 -20.76 23.61
CA GLY A 760 3.55 -20.14 23.17
C GLY A 760 2.39 -21.13 22.97
N ASP A 761 2.67 -22.40 22.68
CA ASP A 761 1.62 -23.42 22.46
C ASP A 761 0.91 -23.85 23.74
N ALA A 762 1.56 -23.61 24.89
CA ALA A 762 0.95 -23.79 26.21
C ALA A 762 -0.18 -22.78 26.50
N ALA A 763 -0.27 -21.65 25.79
CA ALA A 763 -1.25 -20.63 26.11
C ALA A 763 -2.67 -20.97 25.61
N PHE A 764 -3.66 -20.73 26.46
CA PHE A 764 -5.09 -20.94 26.20
C PHE A 764 -5.79 -19.73 25.55
N ASN A 765 -5.03 -18.80 24.97
CA ASN A 765 -5.56 -17.62 24.29
C ASN A 765 -5.10 -17.63 22.83
N ARG A 766 -5.61 -18.57 22.04
CA ARG A 766 -5.11 -18.85 20.69
C ARG A 766 -6.08 -18.49 19.56
N ARG A 767 -5.48 -18.29 18.40
CA ARG A 767 -6.11 -18.33 17.08
C ARG A 767 -5.65 -19.59 16.38
N GLN A 768 -6.56 -20.34 15.76
CA GLN A 768 -6.29 -21.67 15.23
C GLN A 768 -6.58 -21.74 13.73
N SER A 769 -5.65 -22.30 12.94
CA SER A 769 -5.92 -22.68 11.53
C SER A 769 -6.58 -24.02 11.41
N GLY A 770 -7.29 -24.21 10.29
CA GLY A 770 -7.99 -25.45 9.97
C GLY A 770 -9.11 -25.75 10.97
N VAL A 771 -9.62 -24.72 11.63
CA VAL A 771 -10.68 -24.86 12.62
C VAL A 771 -12.02 -24.86 11.91
N VAL A 772 -12.83 -25.86 12.26
CA VAL A 772 -14.27 -25.89 11.97
C VAL A 772 -14.97 -25.43 13.24
N GLU A 773 -15.79 -24.39 13.16
CA GLU A 773 -16.66 -24.00 14.26
C GLU A 773 -18.12 -23.92 13.85
N TYR A 774 -18.98 -24.19 14.81
CA TYR A 774 -20.42 -24.07 14.70
C TYR A 774 -20.96 -23.19 15.82
N TRP A 775 -21.69 -22.16 15.44
CA TRP A 775 -22.31 -21.20 16.34
C TRP A 775 -23.82 -21.34 16.22
N THR A 776 -24.51 -21.59 17.33
CA THR A 776 -25.98 -21.63 17.33
C THR A 776 -26.54 -20.23 17.06
N PRO A 777 -27.80 -20.13 16.62
CA PRO A 777 -28.55 -18.89 16.77
C PRO A 777 -28.59 -18.45 18.23
N VAL A 778 -28.88 -17.17 18.45
CA VAL A 778 -29.08 -16.63 19.79
C VAL A 778 -30.50 -16.93 20.24
N TRP A 779 -30.66 -17.73 21.30
CA TRP A 779 -31.96 -18.09 21.87
C TRP A 779 -32.17 -17.38 23.20
N ASN A 780 -33.03 -16.36 23.23
CA ASN A 780 -33.30 -15.57 24.44
C ASN A 780 -32.02 -15.05 25.13
N GLY A 781 -31.05 -14.60 24.33
CA GLY A 781 -29.76 -14.12 24.81
C GLY A 781 -28.68 -15.20 24.99
N LEU A 782 -29.01 -16.49 24.85
CA LEU A 782 -28.06 -17.60 24.97
C LEU A 782 -27.47 -17.99 23.60
N GLN A 783 -26.16 -18.20 23.52
CA GLN A 783 -25.47 -18.72 22.35
C GLN A 783 -24.42 -19.76 22.73
N LEU A 784 -24.41 -20.88 22.02
CA LEU A 784 -23.38 -21.92 22.11
C LEU A 784 -22.47 -21.84 20.88
N LYS A 785 -21.16 -21.91 21.11
CA LYS A 785 -20.14 -22.07 20.08
C LYS A 785 -19.33 -23.32 20.35
N LEU A 786 -19.04 -24.08 19.30
CA LEU A 786 -18.25 -25.30 19.31
C LEU A 786 -17.18 -25.19 18.24
N ALA A 787 -15.93 -25.53 18.57
CA ALA A 787 -14.81 -25.51 17.65
C ALA A 787 -13.99 -26.80 17.73
N TYR A 788 -13.51 -27.25 16.58
CA TYR A 788 -12.62 -28.38 16.43
C TYR A 788 -11.54 -28.09 15.39
N SER A 789 -10.30 -28.43 15.72
CA SER A 789 -9.17 -28.35 14.79
C SER A 789 -8.28 -29.58 14.93
N ASN A 790 -7.97 -30.17 13.77
CA ASN A 790 -6.89 -31.13 13.58
C ASN A 790 -6.11 -30.68 12.35
N ASN A 791 -4.99 -30.01 12.57
CA ASN A 791 -4.14 -29.50 11.50
C ASN A 791 -3.21 -30.57 10.92
N GLY A 792 -3.32 -31.82 11.38
CA GLY A 792 -2.54 -32.95 10.89
C GLY A 792 -1.07 -32.96 11.30
N MET A 793 -0.64 -31.98 12.10
CA MET A 793 0.75 -31.85 12.56
C MET A 793 0.95 -32.57 13.89
N SER A 794 2.18 -33.03 14.08
CA SER A 794 2.65 -33.55 15.35
C SER A 794 3.82 -32.70 15.86
N VAL A 795 3.93 -32.64 17.19
CA VAL A 795 5.03 -32.03 17.94
C VAL A 795 6.34 -32.80 17.80
N ALA A 796 6.30 -34.10 17.51
CA ALA A 796 7.47 -34.94 17.30
C ALA A 796 7.12 -36.19 16.48
N ASN A 797 8.13 -36.86 15.90
CA ASN A 797 7.90 -38.03 15.04
C ASN A 797 7.28 -39.24 15.79
N ASP A 798 7.40 -39.26 17.11
CA ASP A 798 6.97 -40.31 18.05
C ASP A 798 5.72 -39.93 18.86
N VAL A 799 5.12 -38.76 18.58
CA VAL A 799 3.88 -38.29 19.21
C VAL A 799 2.74 -38.30 18.18
N ASP A 800 1.54 -38.68 18.61
CA ASP A 800 0.35 -38.63 17.78
C ASP A 800 0.00 -37.19 17.35
N LYS A 801 -0.78 -37.04 16.28
CA LYS A 801 -1.23 -35.73 15.77
C LYS A 801 -1.95 -34.92 16.85
N GLY A 802 -1.75 -33.60 16.83
CA GLY A 802 -2.35 -32.68 17.78
C GLY A 802 -3.82 -32.34 17.45
N TYR A 803 -4.66 -32.29 18.50
CA TYR A 803 -6.08 -31.93 18.40
C TYR A 803 -6.43 -30.80 19.35
N VAL A 804 -7.37 -29.95 18.92
CA VAL A 804 -7.90 -28.84 19.73
C VAL A 804 -9.42 -28.87 19.68
N TYR A 805 -10.02 -28.82 20.87
CA TYR A 805 -11.45 -28.65 21.05
C TYR A 805 -11.70 -27.36 21.82
N GLY A 806 -12.67 -26.55 21.39
CA GLY A 806 -13.08 -25.34 22.09
C GLY A 806 -14.58 -25.23 22.17
N THR A 807 -15.08 -24.63 23.25
CA THR A 807 -16.50 -24.31 23.39
C THR A 807 -16.68 -23.05 24.22
N SER A 808 -17.75 -22.31 23.90
CA SER A 808 -18.26 -21.26 24.78
C SER A 808 -19.78 -21.27 24.80
N LEU A 809 -20.32 -20.97 25.98
CA LEU A 809 -21.73 -20.72 26.22
C LEU A 809 -21.84 -19.32 26.82
N THR A 810 -22.44 -18.41 26.04
CA THR A 810 -22.59 -17.00 26.41
C THR A 810 -24.06 -16.66 26.57
N TYR A 811 -24.41 -16.00 27.66
CA TYR A 811 -25.74 -15.48 27.93
C TYR A 811 -25.69 -13.96 28.10
N ASN A 812 -26.42 -13.24 27.26
CA ASN A 812 -26.51 -11.78 27.26
C ASN A 812 -27.96 -11.35 27.41
N ASN A 813 -28.29 -10.62 28.48
CA ASN A 813 -29.63 -10.05 28.66
C ASN A 813 -29.61 -8.80 29.54
N GLY A 814 -30.20 -7.70 29.05
CA GLY A 814 -30.44 -6.49 29.86
C GLY A 814 -29.17 -5.87 30.47
N GLY A 815 -28.03 -5.93 29.78
CA GLY A 815 -26.73 -5.45 30.27
C GLY A 815 -25.93 -6.48 31.07
N PHE A 816 -26.51 -7.63 31.42
CA PHE A 816 -25.78 -8.73 32.04
C PHE A 816 -25.21 -9.68 31.00
N THR A 817 -23.94 -10.04 31.18
CA THR A 817 -23.20 -11.02 30.38
C THR A 817 -22.69 -12.12 31.29
N ALA A 818 -22.96 -13.38 30.95
CA ALA A 818 -22.37 -14.54 31.60
C ALA A 818 -21.74 -15.46 30.57
N VAL A 819 -20.53 -15.92 30.84
CA VAL A 819 -19.74 -16.74 29.94
C VAL A 819 -19.23 -17.96 30.68
N PHE A 820 -19.45 -19.13 30.09
CA PHE A 820 -18.72 -20.35 30.42
C PHE A 820 -17.99 -20.80 29.16
N ALA A 821 -16.70 -21.07 29.26
CA ALA A 821 -15.93 -21.55 28.13
C ALA A 821 -14.96 -22.65 28.58
N ALA A 822 -14.67 -23.55 27.65
CA ALA A 822 -13.72 -24.63 27.87
C ALA A 822 -12.89 -24.87 26.61
N GLU A 823 -11.64 -25.24 26.80
CA GLU A 823 -10.73 -25.58 25.70
C GLU A 823 -9.84 -26.75 26.14
N ARG A 824 -9.65 -27.72 25.24
CA ARG A 824 -8.84 -28.91 25.47
C ARG A 824 -7.85 -29.09 24.33
N HIS A 825 -6.59 -29.32 24.65
CA HIS A 825 -5.53 -29.61 23.70
C HIS A 825 -5.02 -31.01 23.98
N ILE A 826 -4.94 -31.83 22.93
CA ILE A 826 -4.46 -33.20 23.04
C ILE A 826 -3.25 -33.32 22.14
N ASN A 827 -2.13 -33.81 22.67
CA ASN A 827 -0.85 -33.97 21.97
C ASN A 827 -0.38 -32.67 21.28
N TYR A 828 -0.70 -31.52 21.88
CA TYR A 828 -0.45 -30.20 21.29
C TYR A 828 0.76 -29.52 21.90
N PHE A 829 1.05 -29.81 23.17
CA PHE A 829 2.14 -29.23 23.96
C PHE A 829 2.59 -30.22 25.04
N GLY A 830 3.89 -30.35 25.32
CA GLY A 830 4.42 -31.22 26.38
C GLY A 830 4.76 -30.40 27.62
N ILE A 831 4.26 -30.79 28.79
CA ILE A 831 4.43 -29.96 29.99
C ILE A 831 5.84 -30.05 30.58
N ALA A 832 6.59 -31.11 30.24
CA ALA A 832 8.01 -31.21 30.54
C ALA A 832 8.80 -29.98 30.03
N ASP A 833 8.30 -29.32 28.97
CA ASP A 833 8.89 -28.13 28.34
C ASP A 833 8.80 -26.86 29.21
N LEU A 834 7.82 -26.74 30.12
CA LEU A 834 7.62 -25.52 30.93
C LEU A 834 8.53 -25.42 32.16
N GLY A 835 9.21 -26.51 32.53
CA GLY A 835 10.02 -26.60 33.75
C GLY A 835 11.41 -25.98 33.65
N ARG A 836 12.21 -26.18 34.70
CA ARG A 836 13.61 -25.72 34.86
C ARG A 836 14.51 -25.94 33.63
N ASN A 837 14.25 -26.97 32.82
CA ASN A 837 15.14 -27.40 31.76
C ASN A 837 14.72 -26.97 30.35
N ALA A 838 13.56 -26.33 30.15
CA ALA A 838 13.04 -25.87 28.84
C ALA A 838 13.38 -26.85 27.69
N ARG A 839 13.00 -28.11 27.90
CA ARG A 839 13.38 -29.26 27.09
C ARG A 839 12.15 -29.65 26.29
N GLY A 840 12.10 -29.29 25.02
CA GLY A 840 11.01 -29.64 24.11
C GLY A 840 10.70 -31.14 24.12
N LEU A 841 9.46 -31.52 23.77
CA LEU A 841 9.14 -32.86 23.28
C LEU A 841 10.16 -33.24 22.18
N GLY A 842 10.97 -34.26 22.43
CA GLY A 842 12.07 -34.68 21.54
C GLY A 842 13.49 -34.17 21.89
N SER A 843 13.69 -33.41 22.98
CA SER A 843 15.03 -33.08 23.47
C SER A 843 15.71 -34.29 24.16
N SER A 844 17.04 -34.24 24.36
CA SER A 844 17.92 -35.37 24.80
C SER A 844 17.51 -36.27 25.99
N THR A 845 16.40 -36.02 26.68
CA THR A 845 15.66 -37.01 27.49
C THR A 845 14.57 -37.65 26.63
N HIS A 846 14.79 -38.89 26.22
CA HIS A 846 13.92 -39.58 25.26
C HIS A 846 12.49 -39.68 25.80
N VAL A 847 11.59 -38.93 25.17
CA VAL A 847 10.17 -39.27 25.09
C VAL A 847 10.11 -40.74 24.60
N THR A 848 9.36 -41.60 25.27
CA THR A 848 9.19 -42.98 24.81
C THR A 848 8.06 -43.04 23.79
N ASP A 849 8.17 -43.96 22.84
CA ASP A 849 7.09 -44.32 21.91
C ASP A 849 5.75 -44.46 22.69
N GLY A 850 4.78 -43.57 22.41
CA GLY A 850 3.46 -43.54 23.07
C GLY A 850 3.24 -42.47 24.15
N THR A 851 4.10 -41.45 24.29
CA THR A 851 3.80 -40.29 25.16
C THR A 851 2.63 -39.47 24.61
N SER A 852 1.70 -39.08 25.49
CA SER A 852 0.53 -38.28 25.14
C SER A 852 0.33 -37.12 26.12
N SER A 853 -0.03 -35.94 25.62
CA SER A 853 -0.39 -34.80 26.46
C SER A 853 -1.88 -34.48 26.39
N ASP A 854 -2.41 -34.00 27.51
CA ASP A 854 -3.81 -33.60 27.66
C ASP A 854 -3.89 -32.37 28.56
N ASP A 855 -4.14 -31.24 27.91
CA ASP A 855 -4.20 -29.92 28.52
C ASP A 855 -5.63 -29.39 28.45
N PHE A 856 -6.09 -28.79 29.54
CA PHE A 856 -7.46 -28.30 29.66
C PHE A 856 -7.50 -26.91 30.32
N SER A 857 -8.40 -26.05 29.84
CA SER A 857 -8.76 -24.81 30.52
C SER A 857 -10.27 -24.64 30.59
N PHE A 858 -10.76 -24.27 31.77
CA PHE A 858 -12.09 -23.76 31.97
C PHE A 858 -12.01 -22.26 32.28
N ARG A 859 -12.94 -21.49 31.71
CA ARG A 859 -13.04 -20.05 31.95
C ARG A 859 -14.48 -19.65 32.23
N TYR A 860 -14.62 -18.79 33.22
CA TYR A 860 -15.88 -18.24 33.68
C TYR A 860 -15.79 -16.72 33.60
N GLY A 861 -16.81 -16.10 33.02
CA GLY A 861 -16.90 -14.66 32.84
C GLY A 861 -18.24 -14.14 33.32
N LEU A 862 -18.23 -13.02 34.04
CA LEU A 862 -19.43 -12.26 34.39
C LEU A 862 -19.18 -10.79 34.07
N GLY A 863 -20.15 -10.13 33.47
CA GLY A 863 -20.13 -8.70 33.15
C GLY A 863 -21.48 -8.08 33.44
N TYR A 864 -21.49 -6.82 33.88
CA TYR A 864 -22.72 -6.05 33.97
C TYR A 864 -22.48 -4.60 33.56
N ASP A 865 -23.30 -4.13 32.63
CA ASP A 865 -23.34 -2.75 32.16
C ASP A 865 -24.41 -1.94 32.92
N PHE A 866 -23.96 -0.96 33.70
CA PHE A 866 -24.79 -0.01 34.43
C PHE A 866 -25.03 1.30 33.65
N GLY A 867 -24.83 1.29 32.33
CA GLY A 867 -24.95 2.43 31.43
C GLY A 867 -23.62 3.14 31.21
N ASP A 868 -23.19 3.95 32.18
CA ASP A 868 -21.89 4.63 32.11
C ASP A 868 -20.77 3.84 32.80
N THR A 869 -21.09 2.79 33.55
CA THR A 869 -20.12 1.95 34.26
C THR A 869 -20.29 0.51 33.87
N GLU A 870 -19.20 -0.15 33.48
CA GLU A 870 -19.16 -1.59 33.25
C GLU A 870 -18.27 -2.24 34.30
N LEU A 871 -18.74 -3.34 34.89
CA LEU A 871 -17.96 -4.18 35.79
C LEU A 871 -17.86 -5.59 35.23
N SER A 872 -16.68 -6.20 35.34
CA SER A 872 -16.45 -7.54 34.84
C SER A 872 -15.57 -8.37 35.77
N VAL A 873 -15.75 -9.69 35.72
CA VAL A 873 -14.91 -10.67 36.40
C VAL A 873 -14.64 -11.81 35.43
N ILE A 874 -13.38 -12.21 35.33
CA ILE A 874 -12.94 -13.39 34.58
C ILE A 874 -12.21 -14.29 35.57
N ALA A 875 -12.51 -15.59 35.58
CA ALA A 875 -11.77 -16.58 36.34
C ALA A 875 -11.43 -17.77 35.44
N ASP A 876 -10.24 -18.33 35.61
CA ASP A 876 -9.83 -19.51 34.85
C ASP A 876 -9.14 -20.56 35.72
N ASP A 877 -9.32 -21.81 35.32
CA ASP A 877 -8.67 -22.98 35.88
C ASP A 877 -8.05 -23.73 34.71
N LEU A 878 -6.72 -23.77 34.68
CA LEU A 878 -5.97 -24.47 33.66
C LEU A 878 -5.24 -25.65 34.29
N SER A 879 -5.14 -26.73 33.54
CA SER A 879 -4.41 -27.93 33.89
C SER A 879 -3.68 -28.46 32.68
N TYR A 880 -2.46 -28.92 32.91
CA TYR A 880 -1.63 -29.57 31.91
C TYR A 880 -1.24 -30.93 32.45
N SER A 881 -1.22 -31.94 31.59
CA SER A 881 -0.79 -33.27 31.98
C SER A 881 -0.13 -34.02 30.83
N GLU A 882 0.83 -34.86 31.20
CA GLU A 882 1.57 -35.68 30.26
C GLU A 882 1.71 -37.09 30.83
N ASP A 883 1.33 -38.09 30.03
CA ASP A 883 1.37 -39.50 30.38
C ASP A 883 2.36 -40.24 29.47
N GLY A 884 3.03 -41.27 30.01
CA GLY A 884 4.01 -42.06 29.25
C GLY A 884 5.39 -41.42 29.12
N VAL A 885 5.74 -40.43 29.95
CA VAL A 885 7.08 -39.83 29.99
C VAL A 885 8.01 -40.68 30.85
N VAL A 886 9.11 -41.17 30.27
CA VAL A 886 10.16 -41.90 31.01
C VAL A 886 11.36 -40.98 31.26
N ASN A 887 11.46 -40.47 32.49
CA ASN A 887 12.65 -39.73 32.90
C ASN A 887 13.82 -40.72 33.13
N THR A 888 14.77 -40.73 32.20
CA THR A 888 16.00 -41.54 32.26
C THR A 888 17.17 -40.84 32.96
N SER A 889 16.96 -39.60 33.41
CA SER A 889 17.97 -38.83 34.14
C SER A 889 18.06 -39.28 35.60
N THR A 890 19.27 -39.59 36.03
CA THR A 890 19.58 -39.86 37.44
C THR A 890 19.79 -38.58 38.25
N THR A 891 19.74 -37.40 37.62
CA THR A 891 20.14 -36.11 38.24
C THR A 891 19.12 -34.99 38.08
N SER A 892 18.04 -35.18 37.31
CA SER A 892 16.99 -34.18 37.08
C SER A 892 15.60 -34.78 37.15
N SER A 893 14.64 -34.03 37.68
CA SER A 893 13.21 -34.34 37.64
C SER A 893 12.47 -33.48 36.61
N ASP A 894 11.43 -34.02 36.00
CA ASP A 894 10.57 -33.33 35.02
C ASP A 894 9.15 -33.16 35.57
N LEU A 895 8.44 -32.14 35.07
CA LEU A 895 7.06 -31.84 35.46
C LEU A 895 6.11 -32.75 34.65
N SER A 896 5.18 -33.45 35.31
CA SER A 896 4.20 -34.33 34.64
C SER A 896 2.77 -33.82 34.71
N ARG A 897 2.42 -33.10 35.78
CA ARG A 897 1.12 -32.43 35.93
C ARG A 897 1.29 -31.04 36.53
N TYR A 898 0.49 -30.09 36.08
CA TYR A 898 0.39 -28.75 36.68
C TYR A 898 -1.05 -28.25 36.59
N ARG A 899 -1.54 -27.61 37.66
CA ARG A 899 -2.84 -26.95 37.65
C ARG A 899 -2.74 -25.61 38.35
N ARG A 900 -3.28 -24.55 37.75
CA ARG A 900 -3.23 -23.18 38.28
C ARG A 900 -4.57 -22.48 38.06
N ARG A 901 -4.97 -21.70 39.06
CA ARG A 901 -6.18 -20.86 39.03
C ARG A 901 -5.80 -19.40 39.05
N ALA A 902 -6.52 -18.58 38.30
CA ALA A 902 -6.44 -17.13 38.39
C ALA A 902 -7.80 -16.47 38.23
N TYR A 903 -7.85 -15.20 38.58
CA TYR A 903 -9.00 -14.36 38.36
C TYR A 903 -8.56 -12.94 38.03
N LEU A 904 -9.43 -12.21 37.35
CA LEU A 904 -9.30 -10.80 37.04
C LEU A 904 -10.63 -10.10 37.27
N VAL A 905 -10.57 -8.91 37.84
CA VAL A 905 -11.70 -8.00 37.99
C VAL A 905 -11.41 -6.75 37.18
N GLY A 906 -12.37 -6.33 36.36
CA GLY A 906 -12.30 -5.16 35.50
C GLY A 906 -13.40 -4.15 35.83
N ALA A 907 -13.08 -2.88 35.61
CA ALA A 907 -14.06 -1.80 35.65
C ALA A 907 -13.76 -0.79 34.53
N SER A 908 -14.81 -0.28 33.90
CA SER A 908 -14.73 0.88 33.02
C SER A 908 -15.80 1.90 33.40
N HIS A 909 -15.51 3.19 33.24
CA HIS A 909 -16.47 4.25 33.52
C HIS A 909 -16.35 5.39 32.50
N LYS A 910 -17.48 5.81 31.93
CA LYS A 910 -17.56 6.84 30.90
C LYS A 910 -17.91 8.19 31.50
N ILE A 911 -17.14 9.22 31.14
CA ILE A 911 -17.36 10.62 31.54
C ILE A 911 -17.24 11.51 30.30
N GLY A 912 -18.37 11.78 29.64
CA GLY A 912 -18.38 12.52 28.38
C GLY A 912 -17.60 11.80 27.27
N ALA A 913 -16.53 12.43 26.77
CA ALA A 913 -15.63 11.83 25.78
C ALA A 913 -14.54 10.94 26.40
N TRP A 914 -14.41 10.93 27.73
CA TRP A 914 -13.43 10.11 28.44
C TRP A 914 -14.02 8.74 28.81
N THR A 915 -13.18 7.72 28.80
CA THR A 915 -13.47 6.39 29.38
C THR A 915 -12.31 5.99 30.26
N LEU A 916 -12.54 5.94 31.56
CA LEU A 916 -11.58 5.48 32.57
C LEU A 916 -11.67 3.97 32.68
N LYS A 917 -10.53 3.30 32.86
CA LYS A 917 -10.40 1.84 32.85
C LYS A 917 -9.49 1.40 33.98
N ALA A 918 -9.84 0.31 34.64
CA ALA A 918 -8.99 -0.32 35.63
C ALA A 918 -9.18 -1.85 35.62
N SER A 919 -8.12 -2.60 35.88
CA SER A 919 -8.21 -4.03 36.12
C SER A 919 -7.21 -4.51 37.17
N TYR A 920 -7.61 -5.56 37.89
CA TYR A 920 -6.81 -6.28 38.88
C TYR A 920 -6.83 -7.76 38.57
N GLY A 921 -5.67 -8.35 38.27
CA GLY A 921 -5.52 -9.78 38.01
C GLY A 921 -4.66 -10.46 39.06
N LYS A 922 -4.97 -11.71 39.41
CA LYS A 922 -4.19 -12.51 40.35
C LYS A 922 -4.12 -13.98 39.94
N ALA A 923 -2.91 -14.48 39.74
CA ALA A 923 -2.62 -15.90 39.62
C ALA A 923 -2.21 -16.48 40.98
N LEU A 924 -2.87 -17.58 41.37
CA LEU A 924 -2.60 -18.28 42.61
C LEU A 924 -1.54 -19.37 42.40
N PRO A 925 -0.73 -19.68 43.43
CA PRO A 925 0.12 -20.87 43.40
C PRO A 925 -0.70 -22.12 43.05
N GLY A 926 -0.17 -22.90 42.11
CA GLY A 926 -0.83 -24.08 41.57
C GLY A 926 -0.61 -25.35 42.40
N LYS A 927 -0.93 -26.49 41.80
CA LYS A 927 -0.48 -27.82 42.24
C LYS A 927 0.35 -28.44 41.12
N CYS A 928 1.31 -29.30 41.46
CA CYS A 928 2.12 -29.99 40.47
C CYS A 928 2.53 -31.39 40.93
N GLU A 929 2.93 -32.21 39.97
CA GLU A 929 3.54 -33.52 40.16
C GLU A 929 4.81 -33.61 39.30
N MET A 930 5.85 -34.23 39.85
CA MET A 930 7.15 -34.37 39.19
C MET A 930 7.48 -35.86 39.03
N ILE A 931 8.23 -36.19 37.97
CA ILE A 931 8.75 -37.53 37.68
C ILE A 931 10.29 -37.49 37.68
N GLY A 932 10.94 -38.54 38.19
CA GLY A 932 12.40 -38.66 38.23
C GLY A 932 12.88 -39.71 39.24
N ALA A 933 14.18 -40.02 39.24
CA ALA A 933 14.76 -41.12 40.03
C ALA A 933 14.51 -41.05 41.56
N ALA A 934 14.24 -39.85 42.10
CA ALA A 934 13.92 -39.62 43.51
C ALA A 934 12.49 -39.09 43.76
N ALA A 935 11.67 -38.91 42.70
CA ALA A 935 10.29 -38.41 42.75
C ALA A 935 10.01 -37.33 43.84
N PRO A 936 10.61 -36.13 43.73
CA PRO A 936 10.52 -35.11 44.78
C PRO A 936 9.10 -34.55 44.96
N ASP A 937 8.77 -34.16 46.20
CA ASP A 937 7.57 -33.35 46.48
C ASP A 937 7.62 -32.04 45.68
N CYS A 938 6.55 -31.76 44.93
CA CYS A 938 6.50 -30.60 44.05
C CYS A 938 6.02 -29.32 44.76
N ASP A 939 6.85 -28.27 44.73
CA ASP A 939 6.63 -26.98 45.38
C ASP A 939 6.31 -25.88 44.35
N THR A 940 5.06 -25.41 44.35
CA THR A 940 4.59 -24.27 43.56
C THR A 940 4.67 -22.93 44.31
N HIS A 941 5.20 -22.91 45.53
CA HIS A 941 5.26 -21.69 46.32
C HIS A 941 6.13 -20.64 45.62
N GLY A 942 5.53 -19.48 45.33
CA GLY A 942 6.19 -18.43 44.55
C GLY A 942 5.88 -18.45 43.05
N MET A 943 5.03 -19.35 42.55
CA MET A 943 4.58 -19.39 41.13
C MET A 943 3.38 -18.48 40.80
N GLY A 944 2.91 -17.68 41.75
CA GLY A 944 1.80 -16.72 41.54
C GLY A 944 2.26 -15.38 40.97
N ALA A 945 1.31 -14.55 40.54
CA ALA A 945 1.57 -13.19 40.08
C ALA A 945 0.36 -12.28 40.30
N THR A 946 0.58 -10.97 40.32
CA THR A 946 -0.48 -9.96 40.44
C THR A 946 -0.30 -8.88 39.38
N GLN A 947 -1.38 -8.53 38.68
CA GLN A 947 -1.41 -7.44 37.70
C GLN A 947 -2.32 -6.32 38.20
N TYR A 948 -1.84 -5.08 38.05
CA TYR A 948 -2.64 -3.87 38.16
C TYR A 948 -2.57 -3.15 36.82
N ALA A 949 -3.70 -2.72 36.27
CA ALA A 949 -3.73 -1.86 35.10
C ALA A 949 -4.71 -0.71 35.31
N VAL A 950 -4.32 0.48 34.89
CA VAL A 950 -5.19 1.66 34.84
C VAL A 950 -4.99 2.36 33.50
N GLY A 951 -6.05 2.93 32.95
CA GLY A 951 -5.97 3.65 31.71
C GLY A 951 -7.12 4.62 31.50
N ALA A 952 -6.96 5.48 30.50
CA ALA A 952 -7.96 6.43 30.08
C ALA A 952 -7.95 6.53 28.55
N ASN A 953 -9.13 6.46 27.95
CA ASN A 953 -9.33 6.74 26.54
C ASN A 953 -10.06 8.09 26.41
N TYR A 954 -9.65 8.90 25.44
CA TYR A 954 -10.33 10.10 25.01
C TYR A 954 -10.78 9.94 23.56
N LYS A 955 -12.09 9.97 23.35
CA LYS A 955 -12.71 9.82 22.03
C LYS A 955 -12.62 11.13 21.26
N LEU A 956 -11.59 11.25 20.42
CA LEU A 956 -11.34 12.46 19.63
C LEU A 956 -12.34 12.59 18.47
N THR A 957 -12.63 11.47 17.81
CA THR A 957 -13.67 11.39 16.77
C THR A 957 -14.44 10.08 16.91
N LYS A 958 -15.41 9.80 16.03
CA LYS A 958 -16.05 8.47 16.00
C LYS A 958 -15.08 7.31 15.75
N ARG A 959 -13.91 7.61 15.17
CA ARG A 959 -12.92 6.64 14.65
C ARG A 959 -11.55 6.73 15.31
N ILE A 960 -11.29 7.79 16.07
CA ILE A 960 -9.97 8.04 16.67
C ILE A 960 -10.13 8.14 18.17
N ASP A 961 -9.46 7.25 18.87
CA ASP A 961 -9.31 7.27 20.32
C ASP A 961 -7.84 7.55 20.66
N LEU A 962 -7.60 8.59 21.47
CA LEU A 962 -6.31 8.76 22.13
C LEU A 962 -6.38 8.03 23.45
N PHE A 963 -5.31 7.38 23.89
CA PHE A 963 -5.32 6.70 25.18
C PHE A 963 -4.00 6.82 25.91
N GLY A 964 -4.07 6.62 27.23
CA GLY A 964 -2.93 6.46 28.11
C GLY A 964 -3.17 5.31 29.06
N GLN A 965 -2.11 4.59 29.41
CA GLN A 965 -2.18 3.45 30.33
C GLN A 965 -0.93 3.29 31.18
N TYR A 966 -1.13 2.68 32.34
CA TYR A 966 -0.08 2.19 33.20
C TYR A 966 -0.40 0.76 33.65
N VAL A 967 0.58 -0.13 33.54
CA VAL A 967 0.45 -1.55 33.91
C VAL A 967 1.61 -1.92 34.81
N LEU A 968 1.31 -2.69 35.85
CA LEU A 968 2.27 -3.23 36.81
C LEU A 968 1.99 -4.72 37.03
N LEU A 969 2.89 -5.56 36.54
CA LEU A 969 2.87 -7.01 36.68
C LEU A 969 3.95 -7.43 37.69
N LYS A 970 3.51 -7.91 38.86
CA LYS A 970 4.38 -8.38 39.94
C LYS A 970 4.40 -9.91 39.96
N ASN A 971 5.52 -10.49 39.58
CA ASN A 971 5.77 -11.92 39.74
C ASN A 971 6.17 -12.24 41.18
N ASN A 972 5.67 -13.36 41.71
CA ASN A 972 6.25 -13.95 42.92
C ASN A 972 7.58 -14.63 42.59
N SER A 973 8.33 -15.03 43.63
CA SER A 973 9.76 -15.36 43.54
C SER A 973 10.18 -16.42 42.50
N LEU A 974 9.27 -17.30 42.07
CA LEU A 974 9.54 -18.36 41.08
C LEU A 974 8.73 -18.20 39.79
N ALA A 975 7.77 -17.26 39.74
CA ALA A 975 6.92 -17.03 38.58
C ALA A 975 7.63 -16.22 37.51
N ASN A 976 7.22 -16.41 36.25
CA ASN A 976 7.73 -15.67 35.11
C ASN A 976 6.59 -15.29 34.15
N TYR A 977 5.57 -14.59 34.65
CA TYR A 977 4.57 -13.96 33.78
C TYR A 977 5.19 -12.76 33.08
N ASN A 978 4.75 -12.52 31.85
CA ASN A 978 5.24 -11.45 30.98
C ASN A 978 4.05 -10.77 30.28
N PHE A 979 4.29 -9.66 29.58
CA PHE A 979 3.28 -9.11 28.68
C PHE A 979 3.05 -10.07 27.50
N ALA A 980 1.85 -10.65 27.42
CA ALA A 980 1.52 -11.71 26.48
C ALA A 980 1.48 -11.18 25.04
N LEU A 981 1.04 -9.93 24.88
CA LEU A 981 1.25 -9.12 23.68
C LEU A 981 2.62 -8.47 23.75
N THR A 982 3.51 -8.75 22.79
CA THR A 982 4.76 -7.99 22.79
C THR A 982 5.75 -8.41 23.87
N GLY A 983 6.12 -9.69 24.03
CA GLY A 983 6.89 -10.14 25.20
C GLY A 983 8.10 -9.25 25.53
N VAL A 984 8.40 -9.04 26.81
CA VAL A 984 9.49 -8.17 27.24
C VAL A 984 10.77 -8.98 27.46
N THR A 985 11.39 -9.48 26.38
CA THR A 985 12.55 -10.39 26.42
C THR A 985 13.90 -9.67 26.22
N ALA A 986 15.00 -10.40 26.43
CA ALA A 986 16.38 -9.95 26.20
C ALA A 986 16.80 -10.08 24.73
N ALA A 987 17.90 -9.42 24.34
CA ALA A 987 18.53 -9.54 23.01
C ALA A 987 18.80 -10.99 22.58
N SER A 988 19.16 -11.82 23.55
CA SER A 988 19.42 -13.26 23.38
C SER A 988 18.15 -14.13 23.38
N GLY A 989 16.95 -13.53 23.34
CA GLY A 989 15.66 -14.22 23.32
C GLY A 989 15.13 -14.68 24.68
N TYR A 990 15.94 -14.62 25.74
CA TYR A 990 15.52 -15.08 27.07
C TYR A 990 14.52 -14.15 27.75
N SER A 991 13.60 -14.74 28.52
CA SER A 991 12.68 -14.03 29.43
C SER A 991 13.43 -13.26 30.53
N PRO A 992 12.81 -12.24 31.16
CA PRO A 992 13.27 -11.71 32.43
C PRO A 992 13.44 -12.81 33.49
N GLY A 993 14.27 -12.55 34.50
CA GLY A 993 14.47 -13.50 35.60
C GLY A 993 13.16 -13.84 36.33
N ALA A 994 13.10 -15.02 36.94
CA ALA A 994 11.97 -15.37 37.80
C ALA A 994 11.79 -14.32 38.92
N GLY A 995 10.54 -13.97 39.24
CA GLY A 995 10.22 -12.94 40.23
C GLY A 995 10.35 -11.50 39.76
N THR A 996 10.73 -11.23 38.50
CA THR A 996 10.81 -9.86 37.98
C THR A 996 9.45 -9.15 38.03
N THR A 997 9.45 -7.93 38.56
CA THR A 997 8.37 -6.97 38.40
C THR A 997 8.55 -6.22 37.09
N ILE A 998 7.50 -6.19 36.27
CA ILE A 998 7.47 -5.53 34.97
C ILE A 998 6.43 -4.41 35.03
N SER A 999 6.78 -3.21 34.60
CA SER A 999 5.81 -2.12 34.44
C SER A 999 5.93 -1.44 33.08
N ALA A 1000 4.81 -0.94 32.58
CA ALA A 1000 4.75 -0.18 31.33
C ALA A 1000 3.91 1.07 31.53
N ILE A 1001 4.40 2.22 31.06
CA ILE A 1001 3.62 3.44 30.91
C ILE A 1001 3.66 3.88 29.46
N GLY A 1002 2.49 4.09 28.86
CA GLY A 1002 2.40 4.40 27.43
C GLY A 1002 1.18 5.23 27.09
N THR A 1003 1.31 6.00 26.02
CA THR A 1003 0.21 6.73 25.39
C THR A 1003 0.12 6.31 23.94
N GLY A 1004 -1.08 6.20 23.40
CA GLY A 1004 -1.27 5.75 22.03
C GLY A 1004 -2.46 6.40 21.34
N ILE A 1005 -2.57 6.07 20.06
CA ILE A 1005 -3.71 6.40 19.22
C ILE A 1005 -4.25 5.10 18.64
N ASN A 1006 -5.56 4.95 18.63
CA ASN A 1006 -6.26 3.92 17.87
C ASN A 1006 -7.12 4.59 16.81
N TYR A 1007 -7.03 4.09 15.59
CA TYR A 1007 -7.84 4.49 14.47
C TYR A 1007 -8.58 3.26 13.94
N SER A 1008 -9.89 3.24 14.05
CA SER A 1008 -10.75 2.18 13.50
C SER A 1008 -11.56 2.73 12.33
N PHE A 1009 -11.72 1.95 11.26
CA PHE A 1009 -12.43 2.40 10.06
C PHE A 1009 -13.43 1.40 9.52
#